data_AF-A0A315ZFW6-F1
#
_entry.id   AF-A0A315ZFW6-F1
#
_cell.length_a   1.000
_cell.length_b   1.000
_cell.length_c   1.000
_cell.angle_alpha   90.00
_cell.angle_beta   90.00
_cell.angle_gamma   90.00
#
_symmetry.space_group_name_H-M   'P 1'
#
loop_
_entity.id
_entity.type
_entity.pdbx_description
1 polymer ?
#
loop_
_entity_poly.entity_id
_entity_poly.type
_entity_poly.pdbx_seq_one_letter_code
_entity_poly.pdbx_strand_id
1 'polypeptide(L)'
;MTKTTILFSLLFCLISFQINAQRYLGVKPTDSGGLLSYAQASYDVRQYDLDLSILIEQKAIRGSVRIQADVLSPIDQIVLDLDSAFEVSKVVLEKEGALLPIDFEHKDLKLYCTPHFTFQPQEEFAIRVYYSGKPKVAPRPPWVGGFMWEETEEGKPWIATACQFDGADLWFPCKDHPSDEAEHVRLNITVPKGLEVVSNGVLENVSKSGDSNTFQWIVNSPINNYNIALNIAPYEHLKLDYTNVLGEEMPLNWWVLPEHKKQAKAQFPQFKDHLKFYEKVLGPYPFRSEKYGIVETPHLGMEHQTAIAYGADFTNNEFGFDFLHHHELGHEWWGNLVTASDWKDFWIHEGFCIYMQVLYAEELGGMPAYHKYISTLKPKVRNKQALAPLESKSTLEKYFFGPCYIESDGDIYTKGALVLHTLRYLVGEEALLKGIRKLAYPTKEAERSTDGSQCHFVNSTDFIRIMEEESGMELDWYFELYLRQPDLPNLVINQTESNLTLQWDTPKKLAFPMPVEVVIDGKKKRIEVGLEEVKIPLEKGVKEVLVDPENWIYKASDQSEKEKVRAAFLAQFPKAKLKEVKRKAHFTQYYEIYLPQPLDHSNPKNGTFEQKMYLGHVDFEKPILIETEGYQLYNYPREISKITKGNQLLVEYRFYGESVPKGGIPWKYLTNDLAIEDYHRIVSKLKNVYTGKWISSGVSKGGETTLIYKSKYPNDVDVAVPYVAPIILGVEDPRTDQHINTVGEKTTRKRITEFQRTVLQNRTEVLKEIEQYAAKKEMKFSVGLEVALEYAVLEFPFSYWQWGGNVSDIPTKDAPAKELFNYLNQIVGISFYSDITIDRLLPSYYQHMKELGYYGFDTTPVADLLEIVHKPTNSFFAPQNVDLTYNPNYMKEVVDFLESKGDNILYIYGEYDTWGACAVNPSDKTNALKMVLKKGSHATRIRHFSVEDQIRIYSQLKDWLGVKVEALGDLCLEKEEEI
;
A
#
# COMPACT_ATOMS: atom_id res chain seq x y z
N MET A 1 -26.45 -13.25 -16.93
CA MET A 1 -25.49 -12.17 -16.60
C MET A 1 -25.49 -11.19 -17.75
N THR A 2 -26.08 -10.02 -17.56
CA THR A 2 -26.40 -9.03 -18.60
C THR A 2 -25.29 -8.00 -18.76
N LYS A 3 -25.14 -7.51 -19.99
CA LYS A 3 -24.08 -6.63 -20.55
C LYS A 3 -23.85 -5.27 -19.84
N THR A 4 -24.49 -5.00 -18.71
CA THR A 4 -24.45 -3.70 -18.01
C THR A 4 -23.27 -3.59 -17.04
N THR A 5 -22.71 -4.70 -16.56
CA THR A 5 -21.58 -4.71 -15.60
C THR A 5 -20.23 -4.41 -16.24
N ILE A 6 -20.12 -4.45 -17.57
CA ILE A 6 -18.85 -4.37 -18.30
C ILE A 6 -18.50 -2.92 -18.71
N LEU A 7 -19.49 -2.03 -18.82
CA LEU A 7 -19.24 -0.64 -19.26
C LEU A 7 -18.70 0.28 -18.15
N PHE A 8 -19.02 0.01 -16.88
CA PHE A 8 -18.56 0.82 -15.73
C PHE A 8 -17.07 0.66 -15.41
N SER A 9 -16.45 -0.45 -15.82
CA SER A 9 -15.01 -0.68 -15.63
C SER A 9 -14.12 -0.08 -16.73
N LEU A 10 -14.73 0.33 -17.86
CA LEU A 10 -14.01 0.74 -19.08
C LEU A 10 -13.78 2.26 -19.17
N LEU A 11 -14.59 3.08 -18.50
CA LEU A 11 -14.43 4.54 -18.52
C LEU A 11 -13.30 5.04 -17.58
N PHE A 12 -12.93 4.24 -16.58
CA PHE A 12 -11.85 4.55 -15.63
C PHE A 12 -10.43 4.37 -16.22
N CYS A 13 -10.30 3.73 -17.39
CA CYS A 13 -9.01 3.36 -17.97
C CYS A 13 -8.46 4.34 -19.03
N LEU A 14 -9.29 5.25 -19.57
CA LEU A 14 -8.91 6.04 -20.75
C LEU A 14 -8.45 7.48 -20.45
N ILE A 15 -8.54 7.97 -19.21
CA ILE A 15 -8.11 9.33 -18.84
C ILE A 15 -6.78 9.32 -18.04
N SER A 16 -6.35 8.16 -17.54
CA SER A 16 -5.15 7.97 -16.70
C SER A 16 -3.81 8.12 -17.44
N PHE A 17 -3.82 8.26 -18.77
CA PHE A 17 -2.63 8.16 -19.61
C PHE A 17 -1.82 9.47 -19.76
N GLN A 18 -2.31 10.63 -19.31
CA GLN A 18 -1.55 11.89 -19.41
C GLN A 18 -1.09 12.50 -18.07
N ILE A 19 -1.56 11.99 -16.93
CA ILE A 19 -1.47 12.73 -15.65
C ILE A 19 -0.38 12.18 -14.70
N ASN A 20 0.21 11.01 -14.97
CA ASN A 20 1.23 10.43 -14.10
C ASN A 20 2.61 11.11 -14.19
N ALA A 21 2.83 12.07 -15.11
CA ALA A 21 4.14 12.70 -15.28
C ALA A 21 4.52 13.69 -14.15
N GLN A 22 3.56 14.23 -13.38
CA GLN A 22 3.85 15.35 -12.46
C GLN A 22 4.02 14.99 -10.98
N ARG A 23 3.69 13.76 -10.54
CA ARG A 23 4.04 13.29 -9.17
C ARG A 23 5.48 12.76 -9.03
N TYR A 24 6.19 12.55 -10.14
CA TYR A 24 7.59 12.08 -10.14
C TYR A 24 8.63 13.17 -9.81
N LEU A 25 8.20 14.40 -9.54
CA LEU A 25 9.11 15.52 -9.25
C LEU A 25 9.53 15.65 -7.78
N GLY A 26 9.18 14.70 -6.90
CA GLY A 26 9.65 14.73 -5.50
C GLY A 26 9.00 15.82 -4.64
N VAL A 27 7.78 16.28 -4.99
CA VAL A 27 7.03 17.21 -4.14
C VAL A 27 6.37 16.42 -3.01
N LYS A 28 6.92 16.54 -1.80
CA LYS A 28 6.28 16.08 -0.55
C LYS A 28 4.89 16.75 -0.47
N PRO A 29 3.80 16.04 -0.11
CA PRO A 29 2.54 16.72 0.22
C PRO A 29 2.80 17.78 1.29
N THR A 30 2.09 18.90 1.21
CA THR A 30 2.06 19.86 2.33
C THR A 30 1.45 19.13 3.53
N ASP A 31 2.05 19.34 4.71
CA ASP A 31 1.71 18.60 5.93
C ASP A 31 0.98 19.58 6.84
N SER A 32 -0.34 19.40 6.99
CA SER A 32 -1.16 20.20 7.88
C SER A 32 -1.12 19.67 9.32
N GLY A 33 -1.36 20.55 10.29
CA GLY A 33 -1.29 20.19 11.70
C GLY A 33 0.13 20.08 12.27
N GLY A 34 0.30 19.24 13.29
CA GLY A 34 1.57 19.05 14.01
C GLY A 34 1.83 20.11 15.08
N LEU A 35 3.11 20.30 15.46
CA LEU A 35 3.46 21.29 16.49
C LEU A 35 3.39 22.71 15.94
N LEU A 36 2.47 23.52 16.49
CA LEU A 36 2.41 24.96 16.21
C LEU A 36 3.70 25.67 16.63
N SER A 37 4.15 26.60 15.79
CA SER A 37 5.17 27.57 16.20
C SER A 37 4.63 28.49 17.30
N TYR A 38 5.52 29.10 18.10
CA TYR A 38 5.12 30.05 19.13
C TYR A 38 4.21 31.15 18.57
N ALA A 39 4.56 31.73 17.41
CA ALA A 39 3.77 32.77 16.78
C ALA A 39 2.36 32.30 16.41
N GLN A 40 2.22 31.12 15.78
CA GLN A 40 0.92 30.55 15.40
C GLN A 40 0.08 30.15 16.63
N ALA A 41 0.71 29.68 17.71
CA ALA A 41 0.02 29.33 18.96
C ALA A 41 -0.41 30.54 19.79
N SER A 42 0.09 31.74 19.46
CA SER A 42 -0.11 32.94 20.27
C SER A 42 -1.31 33.80 19.85
N TYR A 43 -2.11 33.35 18.88
CA TYR A 43 -3.38 33.97 18.52
C TYR A 43 -4.42 32.92 18.12
N ASP A 44 -5.69 33.31 18.17
CA ASP A 44 -6.89 32.50 17.87
C ASP A 44 -7.69 33.19 16.77
N VAL A 45 -7.92 32.53 15.62
CA VAL A 45 -8.60 33.20 14.49
C VAL A 45 -10.11 33.20 14.72
N ARG A 46 -10.70 34.39 14.68
CA ARG A 46 -12.15 34.56 14.83
C ARG A 46 -12.86 34.59 13.48
N GLN A 47 -12.24 35.21 12.48
CA GLN A 47 -12.92 35.44 11.20
C GLN A 47 -11.99 35.43 9.99
N TYR A 48 -12.48 34.81 8.91
CA TYR A 48 -11.96 34.95 7.56
C TYR A 48 -12.97 35.65 6.64
N ASP A 49 -12.54 36.72 5.95
CA ASP A 49 -13.30 37.31 4.84
C ASP A 49 -12.51 37.15 3.53
N LEU A 50 -12.94 36.22 2.67
CA LEU A 50 -12.34 35.97 1.37
C LEU A 50 -13.09 36.76 0.30
N ASP A 51 -12.36 37.57 -0.45
CA ASP A 51 -12.85 38.27 -1.64
C ASP A 51 -12.00 37.83 -2.83
N LEU A 52 -12.54 36.91 -3.65
CA LEU A 52 -11.79 36.20 -4.67
C LEU A 52 -12.48 36.23 -6.03
N SER A 53 -11.72 36.52 -7.07
CA SER A 53 -12.11 36.30 -8.47
C SER A 53 -11.53 34.99 -8.97
N ILE A 54 -12.38 34.13 -9.53
CA ILE A 54 -11.98 32.85 -10.14
C ILE A 54 -11.74 33.06 -11.63
N LEU A 55 -10.49 32.87 -12.05
CA LEU A 55 -10.02 33.09 -13.40
C LEU A 55 -9.91 31.74 -14.13
N ILE A 56 -11.07 31.25 -14.62
CA ILE A 56 -11.24 29.88 -15.13
C ILE A 56 -10.26 29.55 -16.27
N GLU A 57 -10.18 30.41 -17.29
CA GLU A 57 -9.29 30.22 -18.45
C GLU A 57 -7.81 30.16 -18.05
N GLN A 58 -7.43 30.86 -16.99
CA GLN A 58 -6.06 30.88 -16.49
C GLN A 58 -5.77 29.79 -15.44
N LYS A 59 -6.81 29.08 -14.99
CA LYS A 59 -6.78 28.20 -13.81
C LYS A 59 -6.12 28.89 -12.62
N ALA A 60 -6.56 30.11 -12.34
CA ALA A 60 -5.95 31.01 -11.36
C ALA A 60 -7.00 31.67 -10.46
N ILE A 61 -6.55 32.19 -9.33
CA ILE A 61 -7.36 33.04 -8.44
C ILE A 61 -6.59 34.33 -8.14
N ARG A 62 -7.35 35.39 -7.83
CA ARG A 62 -6.80 36.65 -7.33
C ARG A 62 -7.76 37.32 -6.38
N GLY A 63 -7.25 38.02 -5.38
CA GLY A 63 -8.08 38.81 -4.49
C GLY A 63 -7.41 39.05 -3.15
N SER A 64 -8.19 38.98 -2.07
CA SER A 64 -7.68 39.15 -0.72
C SER A 64 -8.38 38.26 0.30
N VAL A 65 -7.67 37.97 1.40
CA VAL A 65 -8.28 37.45 2.62
C VAL A 65 -8.06 38.47 3.74
N ARG A 66 -9.13 38.81 4.48
CA ARG A 66 -9.03 39.50 5.78
C ARG A 66 -9.08 38.44 6.88
N ILE A 67 -8.19 38.55 7.84
CA ILE A 67 -8.05 37.63 8.97
C ILE A 67 -8.14 38.47 10.23
N GLN A 68 -9.12 38.18 11.08
CA GLN A 68 -9.28 38.79 12.39
C GLN A 68 -9.04 37.75 13.48
N ALA A 69 -8.23 38.10 14.47
CA ALA A 69 -7.81 37.17 15.52
C ALA A 69 -7.59 37.87 16.86
N ASP A 70 -7.79 37.08 17.93
CA ASP A 70 -7.50 37.47 19.30
C ASP A 70 -6.08 37.06 19.68
N VAL A 71 -5.37 37.92 20.40
CA VAL A 71 -4.00 37.65 20.85
C VAL A 71 -4.02 36.95 22.21
N LEU A 72 -3.43 35.76 22.26
CA LEU A 72 -3.35 34.90 23.45
C LEU A 72 -2.03 35.06 24.22
N SER A 73 -0.96 35.43 23.52
CA SER A 73 0.39 35.66 24.07
C SER A 73 1.07 36.80 23.30
N PRO A 74 2.06 37.50 23.88
CA PRO A 74 2.70 38.61 23.19
C PRO A 74 3.28 38.18 21.83
N ILE A 75 2.92 38.89 20.75
CA ILE A 75 3.40 38.62 19.39
C ILE A 75 3.85 39.87 18.67
N ASP A 76 5.01 39.80 18.04
CA ASP A 76 5.56 40.84 17.16
C ASP A 76 5.66 40.38 15.69
N GLN A 77 5.27 39.14 15.41
CA GLN A 77 5.20 38.55 14.08
C GLN A 77 3.99 37.63 13.99
N ILE A 78 3.17 37.81 12.96
CA ILE A 78 2.02 36.96 12.63
C ILE A 78 2.47 35.99 11.53
N VAL A 79 2.22 34.69 11.70
CA VAL A 79 2.69 33.64 10.78
C VAL A 79 1.51 32.86 10.24
N LEU A 80 1.31 32.89 8.92
CA LEU A 80 0.26 32.14 8.22
C LEU A 80 0.89 31.07 7.34
N ASP A 81 0.14 30.03 7.04
CA ASP A 81 0.42 29.04 6.00
C ASP A 81 -0.06 29.57 4.64
N LEU A 82 0.76 29.39 3.61
CA LEU A 82 0.40 29.72 2.22
C LEU A 82 1.31 28.97 1.23
N ASP A 83 0.72 28.24 0.30
CA ASP A 83 1.47 27.53 -0.74
C ASP A 83 2.32 28.49 -1.61
N SER A 84 3.51 28.04 -1.98
CA SER A 84 4.47 28.78 -2.83
C SER A 84 3.94 29.18 -4.22
N ALA A 85 2.82 28.62 -4.66
CA ALA A 85 2.15 28.96 -5.91
C ALA A 85 1.51 30.37 -5.92
N PHE A 86 1.42 31.03 -4.76
CA PHE A 86 0.84 32.36 -4.62
C PHE A 86 1.87 33.46 -4.43
N GLU A 87 1.68 34.56 -5.17
CA GLU A 87 2.41 35.79 -4.97
C GLU A 87 1.60 36.71 -4.06
N VAL A 88 2.19 37.11 -2.93
CA VAL A 88 1.63 38.12 -2.02
C VAL A 88 2.10 39.49 -2.46
N SER A 89 1.16 40.34 -2.88
CA SER A 89 1.44 41.68 -3.40
C SER A 89 1.48 42.74 -2.30
N LYS A 90 0.69 42.56 -1.24
CA LYS A 90 0.55 43.53 -0.14
C LYS A 90 -0.05 42.87 1.09
N VAL A 91 0.45 43.23 2.28
CA VAL A 91 -0.23 42.99 3.55
C VAL A 91 -0.51 44.33 4.23
N VAL A 92 -1.72 44.51 4.75
CA VAL A 92 -2.09 45.68 5.56
C VAL A 92 -2.66 45.25 6.90
N LEU A 93 -2.30 45.98 7.94
CA LEU A 93 -2.97 45.96 9.24
C LEU A 93 -4.12 46.96 9.22
N GLU A 94 -5.32 46.49 9.58
CA GLU A 94 -6.50 47.33 9.78
C GLU A 94 -6.52 47.79 11.25
N LYS A 95 -6.33 49.09 11.48
CA LYS A 95 -6.33 49.67 12.83
C LYS A 95 -7.07 51.00 12.83
N GLU A 96 -8.10 51.13 13.67
CA GLU A 96 -8.90 52.37 13.82
C GLU A 96 -9.45 52.93 12.48
N GLY A 97 -9.79 52.04 11.54
CA GLY A 97 -10.29 52.42 10.21
C GLY A 97 -9.19 52.82 9.20
N ALA A 98 -7.92 52.81 9.59
CA ALA A 98 -6.78 52.98 8.68
C ALA A 98 -6.25 51.63 8.19
N LEU A 99 -5.74 51.60 6.95
CA LEU A 99 -5.02 50.46 6.36
C LEU A 99 -3.52 50.76 6.34
N LEU A 100 -2.79 50.19 7.30
CA LEU A 100 -1.36 50.42 7.49
C LEU A 100 -0.58 49.29 6.78
N PRO A 101 0.23 49.58 5.74
CA PRO A 101 1.12 48.56 5.18
C PRO A 101 2.09 48.03 6.24
N ILE A 102 2.31 46.72 6.24
CA ILE A 102 3.28 46.07 7.12
C ILE A 102 4.26 45.23 6.30
N ASP A 103 5.48 45.06 6.81
CA ASP A 103 6.50 44.24 6.16
C ASP A 103 6.06 42.76 6.16
N PHE A 104 6.38 42.04 5.09
CA PHE A 104 6.11 40.62 4.99
C PHE A 104 7.18 39.85 4.21
N GLU A 105 7.30 38.56 4.49
CA GLU A 105 8.15 37.61 3.76
C GLU A 105 7.38 36.31 3.55
N HIS A 106 7.31 35.83 2.30
CA HIS A 106 6.73 34.52 1.97
C HIS A 106 7.86 33.56 1.61
N LYS A 107 8.08 32.55 2.45
CA LYS A 107 9.11 31.53 2.26
C LYS A 107 8.71 30.24 2.95
N ASP A 108 9.22 29.11 2.46
CA ASP A 108 9.04 27.81 3.11
C ASP A 108 7.58 27.48 3.45
N LEU A 109 6.64 27.83 2.55
CA LEU A 109 5.19 27.66 2.70
C LEU A 109 4.54 28.49 3.83
N LYS A 110 5.27 29.47 4.36
CA LYS A 110 4.81 30.37 5.44
C LYS A 110 4.89 31.83 5.02
N LEU A 111 3.88 32.60 5.39
CA LEU A 111 3.82 34.05 5.27
C LEU A 111 4.07 34.68 6.63
N TYR A 112 5.22 35.33 6.77
CA TYR A 112 5.64 36.05 7.97
C TYR A 112 5.28 37.52 7.82
N CYS A 113 4.37 38.04 8.66
CA CYS A 113 3.92 39.43 8.66
C CYS A 113 4.45 40.15 9.90
N THR A 114 5.10 41.31 9.72
CA THR A 114 5.80 42.05 10.78
C THR A 114 5.16 43.43 11.01
N PRO A 115 4.33 43.61 12.05
CA PRO A 115 3.65 44.88 12.34
C PRO A 115 4.57 46.00 12.86
N HIS A 116 5.81 45.68 13.24
CA HIS A 116 6.80 46.58 13.89
C HIS A 116 6.42 47.08 15.30
N PHE A 117 5.49 46.40 15.95
CA PHE A 117 5.19 46.53 17.37
C PHE A 117 4.68 45.18 17.89
N THR A 118 4.66 45.02 19.22
CA THR A 118 4.22 43.78 19.87
C THR A 118 2.77 43.92 20.33
N PHE A 119 1.88 43.10 19.79
CA PHE A 119 0.55 42.94 20.37
C PHE A 119 0.62 42.23 21.72
N GLN A 120 -0.21 42.65 22.66
CA GLN A 120 -0.32 42.06 23.99
C GLN A 120 -1.54 41.12 24.08
N PRO A 121 -1.54 40.17 25.03
CA PRO A 121 -2.72 39.34 25.28
C PRO A 121 -3.98 40.18 25.49
N GLN A 122 -5.13 39.68 25.01
CA GLN A 122 -6.43 40.36 25.02
C GLN A 122 -6.57 41.52 24.02
N GLU A 123 -5.52 41.86 23.26
CA GLU A 123 -5.66 42.70 22.08
C GLU A 123 -6.19 41.89 20.89
N GLU A 124 -6.76 42.59 19.91
CA GLU A 124 -7.19 42.02 18.64
C GLU A 124 -6.36 42.60 17.50
N PHE A 125 -6.18 41.82 16.43
CA PHE A 125 -5.68 42.35 15.17
C PHE A 125 -6.57 41.93 14.00
N ALA A 126 -6.56 42.75 12.96
CA ALA A 126 -7.11 42.40 11.66
C ALA A 126 -6.07 42.71 10.59
N ILE A 127 -5.63 41.70 9.83
CA ILE A 127 -4.75 41.88 8.69
C ILE A 127 -5.48 41.51 7.40
N ARG A 128 -5.12 42.16 6.29
CA ARG A 128 -5.60 41.81 4.97
C ARG A 128 -4.43 41.53 4.05
N VAL A 129 -4.45 40.33 3.46
CA VAL A 129 -3.42 39.83 2.56
C VAL A 129 -3.97 39.85 1.14
N TYR A 130 -3.30 40.57 0.23
CA TYR A 130 -3.64 40.62 -1.18
C TYR A 130 -2.72 39.70 -1.97
N TYR A 131 -3.29 38.73 -2.67
CA TYR A 131 -2.53 37.67 -3.32
C TYR A 131 -3.17 37.22 -4.64
N SER A 132 -2.36 36.60 -5.49
CA SER A 132 -2.83 35.97 -6.72
C SER A 132 -1.89 34.84 -7.13
N GLY A 133 -2.42 33.85 -7.84
CA GLY A 133 -1.63 32.70 -8.23
C GLY A 133 -2.47 31.60 -8.87
N LYS A 134 -1.80 30.51 -9.22
CA LYS A 134 -2.46 29.32 -9.76
C LYS A 134 -2.51 28.28 -8.65
N PRO A 135 -3.67 28.02 -8.02
CA PRO A 135 -3.76 27.02 -6.98
C PRO A 135 -3.30 25.66 -7.51
N LYS A 136 -2.73 24.85 -6.61
CA LYS A 136 -2.33 23.47 -6.91
C LYS A 136 -3.54 22.71 -7.48
N VAL A 137 -3.36 22.08 -8.63
CA VAL A 137 -4.39 21.21 -9.22
C VAL A 137 -4.34 19.86 -8.51
N ALA A 138 -5.46 19.41 -7.97
CA ALA A 138 -5.56 18.14 -7.26
C ALA A 138 -5.31 16.97 -8.23
N PRO A 139 -4.21 16.21 -8.11
CA PRO A 139 -3.87 15.15 -9.05
C PRO A 139 -4.62 13.84 -8.77
N ARG A 140 -5.18 13.69 -7.57
CA ARG A 140 -6.02 12.55 -7.17
C ARG A 140 -6.98 13.00 -6.07
N PRO A 141 -7.99 13.82 -6.40
CA PRO A 141 -8.94 14.29 -5.41
C PRO A 141 -9.78 13.12 -4.87
N PRO A 142 -10.21 13.17 -3.60
CA PRO A 142 -9.83 14.15 -2.58
C PRO A 142 -8.47 13.84 -1.89
N TRP A 143 -7.86 12.69 -2.17
CA TRP A 143 -6.69 12.14 -1.46
C TRP A 143 -5.39 12.93 -1.60
N VAL A 144 -5.29 13.82 -2.58
CA VAL A 144 -4.31 14.91 -2.60
C VAL A 144 -5.05 16.16 -2.99
N GLY A 145 -5.02 17.12 -2.07
CA GLY A 145 -5.85 18.30 -2.09
C GLY A 145 -5.47 19.32 -3.16
N GLY A 146 -6.35 20.30 -3.33
CA GLY A 146 -6.20 21.41 -4.26
C GLY A 146 -7.49 21.69 -5.03
N PHE A 147 -7.34 22.35 -6.18
CA PHE A 147 -8.43 22.68 -7.09
C PHE A 147 -8.63 21.59 -8.14
N MET A 148 -9.88 21.26 -8.42
CA MET A 148 -10.29 20.54 -9.62
C MET A 148 -10.80 21.54 -10.64
N TRP A 149 -10.28 21.50 -11.87
CA TRP A 149 -10.69 22.37 -12.97
C TRP A 149 -11.23 21.51 -14.11
N GLU A 150 -12.34 20.81 -13.84
CA GLU A 150 -12.98 19.87 -14.75
C GLU A 150 -14.07 20.55 -15.60
N GLU A 151 -14.68 19.77 -16.48
CA GLU A 151 -15.79 20.19 -17.33
C GLU A 151 -16.96 19.20 -17.21
N THR A 152 -18.19 19.70 -17.36
CA THR A 152 -19.40 18.87 -17.46
C THR A 152 -19.46 18.14 -18.81
N GLU A 153 -20.43 17.24 -19.02
CA GLU A 153 -20.60 16.54 -20.31
C GLU A 153 -20.82 17.50 -21.50
N GLU A 154 -21.37 18.69 -21.22
CA GLU A 154 -21.59 19.75 -22.21
C GLU A 154 -20.38 20.68 -22.40
N GLY A 155 -19.24 20.41 -21.74
CA GLY A 155 -18.03 21.23 -21.82
C GLY A 155 -18.11 22.55 -21.04
N LYS A 156 -18.99 22.65 -20.03
CA LYS A 156 -19.08 23.81 -19.14
C LYS A 156 -18.16 23.64 -17.94
N PRO A 157 -17.62 24.72 -17.34
CA PRO A 157 -16.76 24.61 -16.16
C PRO A 157 -17.43 23.85 -15.01
N TRP A 158 -16.70 22.92 -14.41
CA TRP A 158 -17.05 22.18 -13.20
C TRP A 158 -15.84 22.16 -12.25
N ILE A 159 -15.83 23.11 -11.32
CA ILE A 159 -14.68 23.41 -10.47
C ILE A 159 -15.04 23.07 -9.02
N ALA A 160 -14.13 22.42 -8.31
CA ALA A 160 -14.29 22.10 -6.90
C ALA A 160 -12.97 22.23 -6.12
N THR A 161 -13.04 22.29 -4.80
CA THR A 161 -11.88 22.25 -3.90
C THR A 161 -12.01 21.10 -2.91
N ALA A 162 -10.90 20.49 -2.52
CA ALA A 162 -10.84 19.50 -1.44
C ALA A 162 -9.47 19.61 -0.76
N CYS A 163 -9.43 19.79 0.56
CA CYS A 163 -8.23 20.27 1.25
C CYS A 163 -7.87 19.54 2.56
N GLN A 164 -8.63 18.52 2.99
CA GLN A 164 -8.47 17.83 4.29
C GLN A 164 -7.03 17.41 4.62
N PHE A 165 -6.27 16.92 3.63
CA PHE A 165 -4.89 16.46 3.85
C PHE A 165 -3.87 17.60 3.77
N ASP A 166 -3.80 18.22 2.60
CA ASP A 166 -2.74 19.15 2.23
C ASP A 166 -2.89 20.52 2.92
N GLY A 167 -4.12 20.88 3.36
CA GLY A 167 -4.40 22.17 3.97
C GLY A 167 -5.20 23.14 3.09
N ALA A 168 -5.83 24.13 3.72
CA ALA A 168 -6.52 25.24 3.04
C ALA A 168 -5.54 26.33 2.55
N ASP A 169 -4.29 26.29 3.01
CA ASP A 169 -3.17 27.09 2.52
C ASP A 169 -2.90 26.93 1.01
N LEU A 170 -3.41 25.86 0.41
CA LEU A 170 -3.44 25.62 -1.04
C LEU A 170 -4.24 26.63 -1.84
N TRP A 171 -5.03 27.50 -1.19
CA TRP A 171 -5.79 28.52 -1.90
C TRP A 171 -6.04 29.82 -1.17
N PHE A 172 -5.85 29.91 0.15
CA PHE A 172 -5.80 31.20 0.84
C PHE A 172 -4.86 31.19 2.06
N PRO A 173 -4.25 32.34 2.41
CA PRO A 173 -3.45 32.45 3.63
C PRO A 173 -4.28 32.16 4.88
N CYS A 174 -3.88 31.18 5.69
CA CYS A 174 -4.61 30.79 6.90
C CYS A 174 -3.70 30.27 8.02
N LYS A 175 -4.22 30.08 9.23
CA LYS A 175 -3.56 29.26 10.26
C LYS A 175 -4.02 27.82 10.06
N ASP A 176 -3.16 27.00 9.43
CA ASP A 176 -3.57 25.68 8.93
C ASP A 176 -3.39 24.57 9.96
N HIS A 177 -4.33 24.50 10.91
CA HIS A 177 -4.26 23.58 12.04
C HIS A 177 -5.66 23.17 12.52
N PRO A 178 -5.92 21.88 12.80
CA PRO A 178 -7.25 21.40 13.22
C PRO A 178 -7.71 21.91 14.59
N SER A 179 -6.86 22.60 15.34
CA SER A 179 -7.20 23.18 16.65
C SER A 179 -7.68 24.63 16.58
N ASP A 180 -7.84 25.20 15.39
CA ASP A 180 -8.26 26.58 15.18
C ASP A 180 -9.43 26.58 14.18
N GLU A 181 -10.63 26.83 14.69
CA GLU A 181 -11.86 26.95 13.93
C GLU A 181 -12.33 28.40 13.98
N ALA A 182 -12.38 29.05 12.82
CA ALA A 182 -12.91 30.41 12.77
C ALA A 182 -14.41 30.40 13.03
N GLU A 183 -14.88 31.26 13.94
CA GLU A 183 -16.30 31.41 14.28
C GLU A 183 -17.14 31.95 13.11
N HIS A 184 -16.51 32.74 12.24
CA HIS A 184 -17.16 33.38 11.10
C HIS A 184 -16.34 33.27 9.82
N VAL A 185 -17.00 32.91 8.72
CA VAL A 185 -16.39 32.94 7.38
C VAL A 185 -17.32 33.65 6.41
N ARG A 186 -16.80 34.64 5.70
CA ARG A 186 -17.47 35.28 4.57
C ARG A 186 -16.72 34.97 3.28
N LEU A 187 -17.43 34.49 2.27
CA LEU A 187 -16.89 34.18 0.96
C LEU A 187 -17.60 35.02 -0.10
N ASN A 188 -16.90 36.01 -0.64
CA ASN A 188 -17.32 36.79 -1.80
C ASN A 188 -16.59 36.26 -3.05
N ILE A 189 -17.28 35.45 -3.84
CA ILE A 189 -16.66 34.74 -4.96
C ILE A 189 -17.22 35.23 -6.29
N THR A 190 -16.35 35.84 -7.09
CA THR A 190 -16.69 36.36 -8.42
C THR A 190 -16.34 35.35 -9.51
N VAL A 191 -17.33 34.98 -10.33
CA VAL A 191 -17.21 34.04 -11.46
C VAL A 191 -17.81 34.64 -12.74
N PRO A 192 -17.46 34.13 -13.94
CA PRO A 192 -18.15 34.47 -15.17
C PRO A 192 -19.66 34.19 -15.10
N LYS A 193 -20.46 34.96 -15.85
CA LYS A 193 -21.91 34.80 -15.93
C LYS A 193 -22.29 33.41 -16.46
N GLY A 194 -23.34 32.81 -15.89
CA GLY A 194 -23.86 31.50 -16.30
C GLY A 194 -23.40 30.33 -15.43
N LEU A 195 -22.60 30.62 -14.39
CA LEU A 195 -22.20 29.68 -13.35
C LEU A 195 -22.85 30.06 -12.01
N GLU A 196 -23.07 29.05 -11.18
CA GLU A 196 -23.43 29.16 -9.77
C GLU A 196 -22.19 28.89 -8.91
N VAL A 197 -22.11 29.53 -7.74
CA VAL A 197 -21.10 29.22 -6.72
C VAL A 197 -21.81 28.67 -5.49
N VAL A 198 -21.42 27.48 -5.05
CA VAL A 198 -21.95 26.83 -3.86
C VAL A 198 -20.83 26.67 -2.83
N SER A 199 -21.11 27.14 -1.62
CA SER A 199 -20.17 27.16 -0.51
C SER A 199 -20.84 26.80 0.82
N ASN A 200 -20.06 26.82 1.89
CA ASN A 200 -20.53 26.57 3.26
C ASN A 200 -21.47 27.70 3.74
N GLY A 201 -22.29 27.42 4.76
CA GLY A 201 -23.16 28.41 5.39
C GLY A 201 -24.39 28.79 4.57
N VAL A 202 -24.79 30.06 4.61
CA VAL A 202 -25.99 30.58 3.95
C VAL A 202 -25.61 31.54 2.82
N LEU A 203 -26.26 31.40 1.66
CA LEU A 203 -26.15 32.37 0.58
C LEU A 203 -26.93 33.63 0.94
N GLU A 204 -26.23 34.72 1.22
CA GLU A 204 -26.85 35.99 1.63
C GLU A 204 -27.21 36.86 0.42
N ASN A 205 -26.31 36.93 -0.57
CA ASN A 205 -26.47 37.85 -1.69
C ASN A 205 -25.84 37.32 -2.99
N VAL A 206 -26.43 37.69 -4.12
CA VAL A 206 -25.87 37.48 -5.46
C VAL A 206 -25.91 38.81 -6.21
N SER A 207 -24.74 39.39 -6.43
CA SER A 207 -24.61 40.62 -7.21
C SER A 207 -24.23 40.30 -8.66
N LYS A 208 -24.93 40.90 -9.62
CA LYS A 208 -24.71 40.69 -11.06
C LYS A 208 -24.09 41.95 -11.64
N SER A 209 -22.93 41.83 -12.30
CA SER A 209 -22.19 42.98 -12.86
C SER A 209 -21.54 42.62 -14.18
N GLY A 210 -21.98 43.27 -15.27
CA GLY A 210 -21.46 43.04 -16.62
C GLY A 210 -21.52 41.55 -17.02
N ASP A 211 -20.34 40.96 -17.24
CA ASP A 211 -20.15 39.57 -17.64
C ASP A 211 -19.79 38.64 -16.45
N SER A 212 -20.01 39.09 -15.22
CA SER A 212 -19.68 38.35 -13.99
C SER A 212 -20.80 38.38 -12.94
N ASN A 213 -20.82 37.36 -12.08
CA ASN A 213 -21.67 37.30 -10.89
C ASN A 213 -20.76 37.15 -9.66
N THR A 214 -21.11 37.79 -8.55
CA THR A 214 -20.44 37.58 -7.24
C THR A 214 -21.43 37.02 -6.24
N PHE A 215 -21.09 35.89 -5.67
CA PHE A 215 -21.88 35.17 -4.67
C PHE A 215 -21.28 35.39 -3.28
N GLN A 216 -22.12 35.79 -2.34
CA GLN A 216 -21.75 36.02 -0.95
C GLN A 216 -22.33 34.93 -0.07
N TRP A 217 -21.46 34.08 0.46
CA TRP A 217 -21.79 33.04 1.43
C TRP A 217 -21.28 33.42 2.82
N ILE A 218 -22.06 33.10 3.85
CA ILE A 218 -21.71 33.37 5.24
C ILE A 218 -21.87 32.11 6.08
N VAL A 219 -20.80 31.72 6.78
CA VAL A 219 -20.79 30.74 7.85
C VAL A 219 -20.81 31.48 9.18
N ASN A 220 -21.75 31.13 10.06
CA ASN A 220 -21.93 31.72 11.40
C ASN A 220 -21.74 30.68 12.51
N SER A 221 -21.05 29.59 12.18
CA SER A 221 -20.67 28.52 13.09
C SER A 221 -19.17 28.27 12.94
N PRO A 222 -18.48 27.81 14.01
CA PRO A 222 -17.11 27.35 13.91
C PRO A 222 -16.94 26.37 12.75
N ILE A 223 -15.86 26.55 11.98
CA ILE A 223 -15.57 25.73 10.82
C ILE A 223 -14.06 25.50 10.69
N ASN A 224 -13.69 24.24 10.47
CA ASN A 224 -12.33 23.88 10.10
C ASN A 224 -11.98 24.50 8.74
N ASN A 225 -10.80 25.10 8.64
CA ASN A 225 -10.33 25.74 7.41
C ASN A 225 -10.38 24.80 6.18
N TYR A 226 -10.05 23.51 6.35
CA TYR A 226 -10.07 22.51 5.28
C TYR A 226 -11.50 22.23 4.76
N ASN A 227 -12.52 22.47 5.60
CA ASN A 227 -13.92 22.29 5.25
C ASN A 227 -14.49 23.43 4.40
N ILE A 228 -13.80 24.58 4.36
CA ILE A 228 -14.20 25.70 3.52
C ILE A 228 -14.03 25.28 2.05
N ALA A 229 -15.13 25.26 1.31
CA ALA A 229 -15.17 24.71 -0.03
C ALA A 229 -15.77 25.68 -1.06
N LEU A 230 -15.23 25.62 -2.27
CA LEU A 230 -15.79 26.24 -3.45
C LEU A 230 -16.23 25.17 -4.45
N ASN A 231 -17.48 25.23 -4.86
CA ASN A 231 -18.02 24.40 -5.94
C ASN A 231 -18.67 25.31 -6.98
N ILE A 232 -18.23 25.23 -8.23
CA ILE A 232 -18.63 26.15 -9.29
C ILE A 232 -18.99 25.35 -10.53
N ALA A 233 -20.26 25.41 -10.92
CA ALA A 233 -20.78 24.70 -12.08
C ALA A 233 -22.09 25.37 -12.54
N PRO A 234 -22.68 24.97 -13.68
CA PRO A 234 -24.02 25.40 -14.08
C PRO A 234 -25.10 24.66 -13.26
N TYR A 235 -24.98 24.67 -11.93
CA TYR A 235 -25.83 23.88 -11.04
C TYR A 235 -27.31 24.27 -11.13
N GLU A 236 -28.16 23.25 -11.02
CA GLU A 236 -29.58 23.38 -10.74
C GLU A 236 -29.81 23.23 -9.23
N HIS A 237 -30.51 24.20 -8.64
CA HIS A 237 -30.81 24.19 -7.21
C HIS A 237 -32.15 23.50 -6.94
N LEU A 238 -32.12 22.50 -6.06
CA LEU A 238 -33.30 21.78 -5.57
C LEU A 238 -33.43 22.03 -4.06
N LYS A 239 -34.62 22.45 -3.64
CA LYS A 239 -34.93 22.74 -2.23
C LYS A 239 -36.08 21.86 -1.74
N LEU A 240 -35.92 21.34 -0.53
CA LEU A 240 -36.95 20.60 0.21
C LEU A 240 -37.02 21.13 1.64
N ASP A 241 -38.23 21.18 2.19
CA ASP A 241 -38.43 21.51 3.60
C ASP A 241 -38.35 20.24 4.47
N TYR A 242 -37.80 20.39 5.67
CA TYR A 242 -37.61 19.32 6.63
C TYR A 242 -37.83 19.82 8.04
N THR A 243 -38.73 19.13 8.75
CA THR A 243 -38.90 19.29 10.19
C THR A 243 -37.95 18.33 10.91
N ASN A 244 -37.05 18.86 11.73
CA ASN A 244 -36.08 18.09 12.49
C ASN A 244 -36.68 17.39 13.72
N VAL A 245 -35.86 16.61 14.44
CA VAL A 245 -36.27 15.92 15.68
C VAL A 245 -36.71 16.83 16.84
N LEU A 246 -36.43 18.14 16.78
CA LEU A 246 -36.91 19.14 17.73
C LEU A 246 -38.22 19.82 17.29
N GLY A 247 -38.71 19.54 16.07
CA GLY A 247 -39.90 20.18 15.51
C GLY A 247 -39.63 21.50 14.79
N GLU A 248 -38.37 21.80 14.48
CA GLU A 248 -37.94 23.03 13.79
C GLU A 248 -37.83 22.80 12.29
N GLU A 249 -38.21 23.79 11.50
CA GLU A 249 -38.08 23.75 10.03
C GLU A 249 -36.67 24.17 9.61
N MET A 250 -36.03 23.38 8.74
CA MET A 250 -34.73 23.70 8.15
C MET A 250 -34.71 23.40 6.64
N PRO A 251 -33.97 24.20 5.84
CA PRO A 251 -33.87 23.98 4.42
C PRO A 251 -32.88 22.85 4.10
N LEU A 252 -33.34 21.90 3.29
CA LEU A 252 -32.46 20.92 2.67
C LEU A 252 -32.21 21.37 1.21
N ASN A 253 -30.94 21.59 0.85
CA ASN A 253 -30.55 22.16 -0.43
C ASN A 253 -29.61 21.24 -1.20
N TRP A 254 -29.86 21.10 -2.49
CA TRP A 254 -29.01 20.34 -3.40
C TRP A 254 -28.66 21.14 -4.62
N TRP A 255 -27.41 21.05 -5.02
CA TRP A 255 -26.89 21.62 -6.25
C TRP A 255 -26.35 20.50 -7.12
N VAL A 256 -27.03 20.26 -8.23
CA VAL A 256 -26.76 19.12 -9.11
C VAL A 256 -26.57 19.60 -10.53
N LEU A 257 -25.80 18.86 -11.32
CA LEU A 257 -25.66 19.16 -12.73
C LEU A 257 -27.02 18.97 -13.43
N PRO A 258 -27.36 19.83 -14.41
CA PRO A 258 -28.65 19.76 -15.12
C PRO A 258 -28.99 18.37 -15.67
N GLU A 259 -27.99 17.66 -16.19
CA GLU A 259 -28.07 16.30 -16.72
C GLU A 259 -28.44 15.24 -15.66
N HIS A 260 -28.01 15.42 -14.41
CA HIS A 260 -28.23 14.47 -13.31
C HIS A 260 -29.45 14.79 -12.43
N LYS A 261 -30.12 15.93 -12.68
CA LYS A 261 -31.32 16.39 -11.95
C LYS A 261 -32.39 15.32 -11.74
N LYS A 262 -32.61 14.44 -12.73
CA LYS A 262 -33.62 13.37 -12.63
C LYS A 262 -33.19 12.25 -11.67
N GLN A 263 -31.92 11.83 -11.74
CA GLN A 263 -31.36 10.79 -10.87
C GLN A 263 -31.31 11.29 -9.43
N ALA A 264 -30.79 12.50 -9.22
CA ALA A 264 -30.75 13.15 -7.91
C ALA A 264 -32.12 13.19 -7.25
N LYS A 265 -33.16 13.68 -7.97
CA LYS A 265 -34.54 13.71 -7.45
C LYS A 265 -35.08 12.33 -7.02
N ALA A 266 -34.65 11.25 -7.66
CA ALA A 266 -35.07 9.91 -7.30
C ALA A 266 -34.38 9.42 -6.01
N GLN A 267 -33.15 9.85 -5.77
CA GLN A 267 -32.34 9.46 -4.60
C GLN A 267 -32.69 10.26 -3.33
N PHE A 268 -33.17 11.50 -3.48
CA PHE A 268 -33.42 12.42 -2.36
C PHE A 268 -34.23 11.89 -1.17
N PRO A 269 -35.31 11.10 -1.37
CA PRO A 269 -36.05 10.55 -0.24
C PRO A 269 -35.15 9.74 0.71
N GLN A 270 -34.18 8.99 0.17
CA GLN A 270 -33.24 8.21 0.98
C GLN A 270 -32.28 9.11 1.75
N PHE A 271 -31.78 10.19 1.16
CA PHE A 271 -30.90 11.15 1.85
C PHE A 271 -31.59 11.80 3.05
N LYS A 272 -32.89 12.09 2.92
CA LYS A 272 -33.73 12.51 4.05
C LYS A 272 -33.87 11.41 5.11
N ASP A 273 -33.97 10.15 4.73
CA ASP A 273 -34.03 9.03 5.68
C ASP A 273 -32.69 8.79 6.39
N HIS A 274 -31.56 9.02 5.72
CA HIS A 274 -30.24 9.07 6.36
C HIS A 274 -30.21 10.15 7.44
N LEU A 275 -30.63 11.38 7.13
CA LEU A 275 -30.67 12.48 8.11
C LEU A 275 -31.54 12.14 9.33
N LYS A 276 -32.75 11.61 9.12
CA LYS A 276 -33.61 11.18 10.23
C LYS A 276 -32.96 10.12 11.12
N PHE A 277 -32.23 9.18 10.53
CA PHE A 277 -31.53 8.14 11.28
C PHE A 277 -30.42 8.74 12.14
N TYR A 278 -29.58 9.61 11.56
CA TYR A 278 -28.57 10.34 12.33
C TYR A 278 -29.22 11.15 13.47
N GLU A 279 -30.32 11.85 13.21
CA GLU A 279 -30.98 12.63 14.25
C GLU A 279 -31.61 11.78 15.37
N LYS A 280 -32.15 10.61 15.01
CA LYS A 280 -32.66 9.60 15.95
C LYS A 280 -31.56 9.14 16.91
N VAL A 281 -30.36 8.87 16.39
CA VAL A 281 -29.25 8.32 17.18
C VAL A 281 -28.49 9.42 17.93
N LEU A 282 -28.06 10.47 17.24
CA LEU A 282 -27.13 11.48 17.74
C LEU A 282 -27.78 12.76 18.26
N GLY A 283 -29.00 13.09 17.81
CA GLY A 283 -29.67 14.35 18.13
C GLY A 283 -29.76 15.27 16.92
N PRO A 284 -30.36 16.46 17.06
CA PRO A 284 -30.69 17.33 15.93
C PRO A 284 -29.48 17.64 15.05
N TYR A 285 -29.73 17.93 13.76
CA TYR A 285 -28.69 18.36 12.85
C TYR A 285 -27.95 19.60 13.39
N PRO A 286 -26.60 19.61 13.45
CA PRO A 286 -25.87 20.63 14.19
C PRO A 286 -25.97 22.03 13.59
N PHE A 287 -25.99 22.14 12.26
CA PHE A 287 -25.95 23.41 11.52
C PHE A 287 -27.30 23.80 10.94
N ARG A 288 -28.39 23.43 11.64
CA ARG A 288 -29.79 23.65 11.21
C ARG A 288 -30.21 25.13 11.10
N SER A 289 -29.47 26.05 11.72
CA SER A 289 -29.62 27.50 11.52
C SER A 289 -29.10 27.97 10.16
N GLU A 290 -28.25 27.18 9.52
CA GLU A 290 -27.68 27.45 8.20
C GLU A 290 -28.39 26.61 7.13
N LYS A 291 -27.87 25.41 6.83
CA LYS A 291 -28.46 24.47 5.88
C LYS A 291 -27.92 23.06 6.04
N TYR A 292 -28.71 22.09 5.58
CA TYR A 292 -28.20 20.81 5.09
C TYR A 292 -28.01 20.90 3.58
N GLY A 293 -26.77 20.92 3.11
CA GLY A 293 -26.44 21.14 1.70
C GLY A 293 -25.66 19.97 1.12
N ILE A 294 -25.99 19.59 -0.12
CA ILE A 294 -25.26 18.59 -0.89
C ILE A 294 -24.96 19.14 -2.27
N VAL A 295 -23.71 19.00 -2.69
CA VAL A 295 -23.20 19.59 -3.92
C VAL A 295 -22.59 18.50 -4.78
N GLU A 296 -23.01 18.44 -6.03
CA GLU A 296 -22.47 17.47 -6.96
C GLU A 296 -21.04 17.87 -7.40
N THR A 297 -20.06 17.00 -7.21
CA THR A 297 -18.64 17.33 -7.37
C THR A 297 -17.89 16.41 -8.34
N PRO A 298 -16.80 16.89 -8.97
CA PRO A 298 -15.98 16.08 -9.87
C PRO A 298 -15.08 15.07 -9.12
N HIS A 299 -15.14 15.05 -7.79
CA HIS A 299 -14.47 14.08 -6.93
C HIS A 299 -15.49 13.29 -6.13
N LEU A 300 -15.06 12.12 -5.63
CA LEU A 300 -15.95 11.13 -5.01
C LEU A 300 -16.82 11.72 -3.89
N GLY A 301 -16.22 12.20 -2.80
CA GLY A 301 -16.94 12.82 -1.68
C GLY A 301 -15.99 13.60 -0.79
N MET A 302 -16.53 14.46 0.09
CA MET A 302 -15.82 15.18 1.17
C MET A 302 -16.84 15.82 2.10
N GLU A 303 -16.54 15.87 3.39
CA GLU A 303 -17.44 16.30 4.46
C GLU A 303 -17.62 17.81 4.65
N HIS A 304 -17.43 18.61 3.59
CA HIS A 304 -17.48 20.06 3.66
C HIS A 304 -18.75 20.54 4.39
N GLN A 305 -18.56 21.12 5.58
CA GLN A 305 -19.63 21.53 6.49
C GLN A 305 -20.75 22.29 5.80
N THR A 306 -21.99 21.80 5.93
CA THR A 306 -23.23 22.30 5.29
C THR A 306 -23.25 22.27 3.75
N ALA A 307 -22.24 21.71 3.09
CA ALA A 307 -22.08 21.69 1.65
C ALA A 307 -21.39 20.39 1.19
N ILE A 308 -21.88 19.26 1.68
CA ILE A 308 -21.33 17.92 1.45
C ILE A 308 -21.08 17.69 -0.03
N ALA A 309 -19.84 17.38 -0.37
CA ALA A 309 -19.46 17.05 -1.74
C ALA A 309 -19.89 15.62 -2.10
N TYR A 310 -20.50 15.46 -3.26
CA TYR A 310 -21.07 14.20 -3.72
C TYR A 310 -20.79 13.99 -5.22
N GLY A 311 -19.90 13.05 -5.53
CA GLY A 311 -19.56 12.65 -6.90
C GLY A 311 -19.76 11.14 -7.15
N ALA A 312 -20.62 10.49 -6.36
CA ALA A 312 -21.09 9.15 -6.68
C ALA A 312 -22.25 9.19 -7.69
N ASP A 313 -22.63 8.02 -8.19
CA ASP A 313 -23.58 7.84 -9.29
C ASP A 313 -25.04 7.64 -8.84
N PHE A 314 -25.40 8.10 -7.63
CA PHE A 314 -26.73 7.94 -7.04
C PHE A 314 -27.13 6.47 -6.90
N THR A 315 -26.19 5.60 -6.51
CA THR A 315 -26.42 4.17 -6.35
C THR A 315 -26.29 3.69 -4.90
N ASN A 316 -27.08 2.67 -4.59
CA ASN A 316 -27.04 2.01 -3.29
C ASN A 316 -26.04 0.85 -3.29
N ASN A 317 -25.39 0.64 -2.15
CA ASN A 317 -24.55 -0.52 -1.90
C ASN A 317 -25.41 -1.81 -1.73
N GLU A 318 -24.73 -2.93 -1.46
CA GLU A 318 -25.39 -4.22 -1.23
C GLU A 318 -26.27 -4.28 0.05
N PHE A 319 -26.18 -3.28 0.92
CA PHE A 319 -26.99 -3.13 2.13
C PHE A 319 -28.22 -2.24 1.91
N GLY A 320 -28.42 -1.74 0.69
CA GLY A 320 -29.63 -1.04 0.29
C GLY A 320 -29.60 0.49 0.47
N PHE A 321 -28.43 1.07 0.73
CA PHE A 321 -28.29 2.53 0.90
C PHE A 321 -27.07 3.11 0.21
N ASP A 322 -27.11 4.39 -0.12
CA ASP A 322 -25.96 5.15 -0.61
C ASP A 322 -24.93 5.30 0.51
N PHE A 323 -23.89 4.48 0.44
CA PHE A 323 -22.88 4.42 1.49
C PHE A 323 -22.08 5.71 1.58
N LEU A 324 -21.83 6.37 0.45
CA LEU A 324 -20.98 7.55 0.40
C LEU A 324 -21.68 8.72 1.06
N HIS A 325 -22.90 9.04 0.62
CA HIS A 325 -23.69 10.08 1.27
C HIS A 325 -23.86 9.80 2.77
N HIS A 326 -24.13 8.55 3.15
CA HIS A 326 -24.29 8.20 4.55
C HIS A 326 -23.00 8.41 5.36
N HIS A 327 -21.82 8.19 4.76
CA HIS A 327 -20.52 8.48 5.38
C HIS A 327 -20.34 9.98 5.56
N GLU A 328 -20.44 10.75 4.48
CA GLU A 328 -20.18 12.20 4.49
C GLU A 328 -21.16 12.96 5.38
N LEU A 329 -22.43 12.55 5.43
CA LEU A 329 -23.41 13.10 6.38
C LEU A 329 -22.99 12.87 7.84
N GLY A 330 -22.32 11.75 8.14
CA GLY A 330 -21.87 11.45 9.49
C GLY A 330 -20.89 12.48 10.03
N HIS A 331 -20.08 13.06 9.15
CA HIS A 331 -19.08 14.04 9.53
C HIS A 331 -19.66 15.40 9.95
N GLU A 332 -20.93 15.69 9.61
CA GLU A 332 -21.64 16.84 10.18
C GLU A 332 -21.71 16.75 11.72
N TRP A 333 -21.74 15.53 12.28
CA TRP A 333 -21.52 15.30 13.71
C TRP A 333 -20.04 15.00 14.04
N TRP A 334 -19.39 14.13 13.27
CA TRP A 334 -18.03 13.63 13.56
C TRP A 334 -16.97 14.27 12.65
N GLY A 335 -16.52 15.46 12.99
CA GLY A 335 -15.64 16.24 12.11
C GLY A 335 -15.95 17.72 12.21
N ASN A 336 -17.24 18.05 12.11
CA ASN A 336 -17.72 19.44 12.06
C ASN A 336 -18.30 19.91 13.41
N LEU A 337 -19.20 19.13 14.04
CA LEU A 337 -19.66 19.43 15.40
C LEU A 337 -18.63 19.01 16.46
N VAL A 338 -18.10 17.80 16.31
CA VAL A 338 -17.12 17.18 17.22
C VAL A 338 -15.79 17.08 16.49
N THR A 339 -14.87 17.99 16.82
CA THR A 339 -13.57 18.07 16.13
C THR A 339 -12.48 17.41 16.98
N ALA A 340 -11.64 16.59 16.37
CA ALA A 340 -10.50 15.99 17.06
C ALA A 340 -9.47 17.10 17.32
N SER A 341 -9.11 17.31 18.58
CA SER A 341 -8.14 18.35 18.98
C SER A 341 -6.75 18.20 18.37
N ASP A 342 -6.41 17.00 17.88
CA ASP A 342 -5.15 16.64 17.24
C ASP A 342 -5.38 15.45 16.30
N TRP A 343 -4.61 15.35 15.22
CA TRP A 343 -4.72 14.24 14.26
C TRP A 343 -4.49 12.86 14.89
N LYS A 344 -3.80 12.76 16.04
CA LYS A 344 -3.67 11.48 16.77
C LYS A 344 -5.03 10.87 17.13
N ASP A 345 -6.07 11.69 17.32
CA ASP A 345 -7.41 11.28 17.72
C ASP A 345 -8.41 11.19 16.56
N PHE A 346 -7.94 11.32 15.31
CA PHE A 346 -8.80 11.41 14.11
C PHE A 346 -9.66 10.17 13.81
N TRP A 347 -9.39 9.03 14.48
CA TRP A 347 -10.27 7.87 14.42
C TRP A 347 -11.69 8.17 14.93
N ILE A 348 -11.86 9.22 15.75
CA ILE A 348 -13.18 9.69 16.19
C ILE A 348 -14.01 10.18 15.00
N HIS A 349 -13.39 10.82 14.01
CA HIS A 349 -14.08 11.28 12.81
C HIS A 349 -14.48 10.08 11.95
N GLU A 350 -13.48 9.31 11.54
CA GLU A 350 -13.65 8.29 10.51
C GLU A 350 -14.29 7.00 11.02
N GLY A 351 -13.86 6.54 12.20
CA GLY A 351 -14.33 5.30 12.80
C GLY A 351 -15.79 5.38 13.22
N PHE A 352 -16.23 6.55 13.69
CA PHE A 352 -17.63 6.76 14.07
C PHE A 352 -18.52 6.85 12.83
N CYS A 353 -18.12 7.53 11.76
CA CYS A 353 -18.86 7.55 10.49
C CYS A 353 -19.07 6.13 9.92
N ILE A 354 -18.03 5.29 9.88
CA ILE A 354 -18.17 3.89 9.47
C ILE A 354 -19.09 3.12 10.43
N TYR A 355 -18.99 3.36 11.73
CA TYR A 355 -19.86 2.68 12.69
C TYR A 355 -21.34 3.10 12.56
N MET A 356 -21.63 4.35 12.20
CA MET A 356 -22.98 4.80 11.89
C MET A 356 -23.54 4.09 10.65
N GLN A 357 -22.72 3.78 9.64
CA GLN A 357 -23.15 2.94 8.50
C GLN A 357 -23.48 1.50 8.95
N VAL A 358 -22.72 0.94 9.89
CA VAL A 358 -23.00 -0.38 10.48
C VAL A 358 -24.36 -0.36 11.21
N LEU A 359 -24.63 0.67 12.01
CA LEU A 359 -25.92 0.83 12.71
C LEU A 359 -27.07 1.08 11.74
N TYR A 360 -26.84 1.75 10.61
CA TYR A 360 -27.88 1.93 9.60
C TYR A 360 -28.19 0.65 8.84
N ALA A 361 -27.17 -0.18 8.56
CA ALA A 361 -27.39 -1.53 8.03
C ALA A 361 -28.23 -2.39 8.99
N GLU A 362 -28.04 -2.22 10.30
CA GLU A 362 -28.88 -2.83 11.32
C GLU A 362 -30.33 -2.29 11.32
N GLU A 363 -30.53 -0.98 11.18
CA GLU A 363 -31.89 -0.41 11.06
C GLU A 363 -32.64 -0.99 9.86
N LEU A 364 -31.95 -1.23 8.75
CA LEU A 364 -32.55 -1.77 7.51
C LEU A 364 -32.74 -3.29 7.53
N GLY A 365 -31.81 -4.04 8.12
CA GLY A 365 -31.74 -5.50 7.98
C GLY A 365 -31.53 -6.30 9.27
N GLY A 366 -31.57 -5.64 10.43
CA GLY A 366 -31.35 -6.22 11.76
C GLY A 366 -29.93 -6.74 11.99
N MET A 367 -29.76 -7.52 13.06
CA MET A 367 -28.47 -8.11 13.44
C MET A 367 -27.77 -8.92 12.33
N PRO A 368 -28.47 -9.67 11.44
CA PRO A 368 -27.81 -10.34 10.33
C PRO A 368 -27.09 -9.36 9.38
N ALA A 369 -27.70 -8.21 9.08
CA ALA A 369 -27.07 -7.16 8.28
C ALA A 369 -25.92 -6.49 9.03
N TYR A 370 -26.07 -6.26 10.35
CA TYR A 370 -24.99 -5.75 11.21
C TYR A 370 -23.74 -6.65 11.14
N HIS A 371 -23.87 -7.94 11.43
CA HIS A 371 -22.73 -8.87 11.42
C HIS A 371 -22.15 -9.06 10.01
N LYS A 372 -23.01 -9.09 8.98
CA LYS A 372 -22.54 -9.08 7.59
C LYS A 372 -21.69 -7.84 7.32
N TYR A 373 -22.13 -6.65 7.69
CA TYR A 373 -21.35 -5.42 7.50
C TYR A 373 -20.02 -5.49 8.23
N ILE A 374 -20.02 -5.85 9.52
CA ILE A 374 -18.80 -6.02 10.33
C ILE A 374 -17.80 -6.98 9.68
N SER A 375 -18.28 -8.10 9.12
CA SER A 375 -17.41 -9.07 8.44
C SER A 375 -16.68 -8.49 7.21
N THR A 376 -17.24 -7.45 6.58
CA THR A 376 -16.59 -6.74 5.46
C THR A 376 -15.46 -5.81 5.92
N LEU A 377 -15.45 -5.42 7.20
CA LEU A 377 -14.46 -4.49 7.76
C LEU A 377 -13.16 -5.19 8.15
N LYS A 378 -13.24 -6.36 8.80
CA LYS A 378 -12.05 -7.08 9.32
C LYS A 378 -10.93 -7.27 8.28
N PRO A 379 -11.20 -7.68 7.02
CA PRO A 379 -10.16 -7.88 6.01
C PRO A 379 -9.48 -6.59 5.52
N LYS A 380 -10.04 -5.42 5.83
CA LYS A 380 -9.53 -4.11 5.41
C LYS A 380 -8.53 -3.51 6.40
N VAL A 381 -8.48 -4.02 7.63
CA VAL A 381 -7.58 -3.52 8.69
C VAL A 381 -6.15 -4.01 8.45
N ARG A 382 -5.18 -3.10 8.57
CA ARG A 382 -3.76 -3.36 8.32
C ARG A 382 -2.96 -3.57 9.61
N ASN A 383 -3.36 -2.94 10.72
CA ASN A 383 -2.68 -2.95 12.03
C ASN A 383 -1.19 -2.63 11.93
N LYS A 384 -0.86 -1.49 11.34
CA LYS A 384 0.54 -1.09 11.13
C LYS A 384 1.01 -0.02 12.10
N GLN A 385 0.11 0.78 12.63
CA GLN A 385 0.40 1.80 13.64
C GLN A 385 -0.71 1.84 14.70
N ALA A 386 -0.47 2.59 15.78
CA ALA A 386 -1.47 2.84 16.81
C ALA A 386 -2.66 3.60 16.22
N LEU A 387 -3.88 3.21 16.60
CA LEU A 387 -5.11 3.86 16.14
C LEU A 387 -5.25 5.26 16.74
N ALA A 388 -4.87 5.45 18.00
CA ALA A 388 -4.70 6.76 18.64
C ALA A 388 -3.45 6.75 19.53
N PRO A 389 -2.26 7.14 19.03
CA PRO A 389 -1.06 7.24 19.87
C PRO A 389 -1.18 8.34 20.93
N LEU A 390 -0.28 8.36 21.90
CA LEU A 390 -0.25 9.40 22.93
C LEU A 390 0.41 10.69 22.42
N GLU A 391 1.43 10.56 21.56
CA GLU A 391 2.11 11.70 20.96
C GLU A 391 1.23 12.38 19.89
N SER A 392 1.37 13.71 19.77
CA SER A 392 0.78 14.51 18.69
C SER A 392 1.21 13.96 17.32
N LYS A 393 0.32 14.08 16.34
CA LYS A 393 0.57 13.68 14.96
C LYS A 393 0.23 14.80 13.99
N SER A 394 0.96 14.85 12.88
CA SER A 394 0.49 15.57 11.69
C SER A 394 -0.49 14.72 10.89
N THR A 395 -1.17 15.34 9.93
CA THR A 395 -2.06 14.64 9.00
C THR A 395 -1.31 13.53 8.28
N LEU A 396 -0.09 13.81 7.83
CA LEU A 396 0.71 12.82 7.10
C LEU A 396 1.09 11.63 7.97
N GLU A 397 1.52 11.86 9.20
CA GLU A 397 1.90 10.80 10.13
C GLU A 397 0.72 9.92 10.53
N LYS A 398 -0.50 10.49 10.60
CA LYS A 398 -1.69 9.72 10.96
C LYS A 398 -2.26 8.95 9.78
N TYR A 399 -2.39 9.60 8.62
CA TYR A 399 -3.04 8.97 7.48
C TYR A 399 -2.12 8.01 6.73
N PHE A 400 -0.82 8.26 6.71
CA PHE A 400 0.12 7.55 5.85
C PHE A 400 1.30 6.96 6.64
N PHE A 401 1.90 5.92 6.07
CA PHE A 401 3.09 5.31 6.64
C PHE A 401 4.36 6.05 6.22
N GLY A 402 5.16 6.50 7.19
CA GLY A 402 6.52 6.94 6.90
C GLY A 402 7.41 5.78 6.41
N PRO A 403 8.33 6.01 5.46
CA PRO A 403 8.58 7.25 4.70
C PRO A 403 7.75 7.37 3.40
N CYS A 404 6.79 6.47 3.18
CA CYS A 404 6.04 6.33 1.93
C CYS A 404 4.63 6.94 2.07
N TYR A 405 4.54 8.26 1.88
CA TYR A 405 3.32 9.08 1.96
C TYR A 405 2.28 8.81 0.84
N ILE A 406 2.21 7.58 0.33
CA ILE A 406 1.29 7.17 -0.77
C ILE A 406 0.34 6.06 -0.35
N GLU A 407 0.59 5.38 0.78
CA GLU A 407 -0.28 4.33 1.30
C GLU A 407 -0.97 4.78 2.57
N SER A 408 -2.29 4.93 2.51
CA SER A 408 -3.09 5.19 3.70
C SER A 408 -3.15 3.95 4.60
N ASP A 409 -3.03 4.15 5.92
CA ASP A 409 -3.22 3.10 6.93
C ASP A 409 -4.64 2.54 6.91
N GLY A 410 -5.66 3.39 6.65
CA GLY A 410 -7.06 2.99 6.59
C GLY A 410 -7.65 2.46 7.92
N ASP A 411 -6.82 2.23 8.93
CA ASP A 411 -7.24 1.72 10.24
C ASP A 411 -8.10 2.74 11.00
N ILE A 412 -7.88 4.05 10.83
CA ILE A 412 -8.72 5.09 11.44
C ILE A 412 -10.22 4.92 11.10
N TYR A 413 -10.51 4.38 9.90
CA TYR A 413 -11.86 4.03 9.46
C TYR A 413 -12.28 2.67 10.02
N THR A 414 -11.60 1.61 9.57
CA THR A 414 -12.11 0.24 9.71
C THR A 414 -11.80 -0.37 11.07
N LYS A 415 -10.60 -0.12 11.62
CA LYS A 415 -10.25 -0.50 12.99
C LYS A 415 -11.07 0.34 13.97
N GLY A 416 -11.24 1.64 13.72
CA GLY A 416 -12.08 2.53 14.53
C GLY A 416 -13.49 1.96 14.75
N ALA A 417 -14.17 1.56 13.66
CA ALA A 417 -15.49 0.93 13.77
C ALA A 417 -15.47 -0.45 14.46
N LEU A 418 -14.42 -1.25 14.28
CA LEU A 418 -14.28 -2.55 14.94
C LEU A 418 -13.99 -2.44 16.45
N VAL A 419 -13.38 -1.33 16.88
CA VAL A 419 -13.24 -0.96 18.29
C VAL A 419 -14.62 -0.61 18.87
N LEU A 420 -15.46 0.14 18.16
CA LEU A 420 -16.83 0.41 18.62
C LEU A 420 -17.71 -0.85 18.64
N HIS A 421 -17.53 -1.75 17.66
CA HIS A 421 -18.18 -3.06 17.62
C HIS A 421 -17.86 -3.94 18.82
N THR A 422 -16.56 -4.10 19.13
CA THR A 422 -16.14 -4.91 20.29
C THR A 422 -16.55 -4.23 21.60
N LEU A 423 -16.57 -2.89 21.64
CA LEU A 423 -17.04 -2.13 22.79
C LEU A 423 -18.54 -2.34 23.02
N ARG A 424 -19.37 -2.37 21.96
CA ARG A 424 -20.81 -2.71 22.07
C ARG A 424 -21.02 -4.06 22.75
N TYR A 425 -20.21 -5.05 22.40
CA TYR A 425 -20.26 -6.36 23.05
C TYR A 425 -19.89 -6.29 24.54
N LEU A 426 -18.88 -5.48 24.88
CA LEU A 426 -18.39 -5.36 26.24
C LEU A 426 -19.41 -4.65 27.15
N VAL A 427 -19.80 -3.43 26.80
CA VAL A 427 -20.61 -2.53 27.65
C VAL A 427 -22.11 -2.59 27.39
N GLY A 428 -22.53 -3.22 26.29
CA GLY A 428 -23.91 -3.24 25.83
C GLY A 428 -24.29 -2.04 24.94
N GLU A 429 -25.33 -2.24 24.14
CA GLU A 429 -25.80 -1.24 23.17
C GLU A 429 -26.28 0.06 23.83
N GLU A 430 -27.04 -0.03 24.91
CA GLU A 430 -27.61 1.16 25.57
C GLU A 430 -26.52 2.11 26.08
N ALA A 431 -25.50 1.59 26.77
CA ALA A 431 -24.38 2.38 27.27
C ALA A 431 -23.57 2.99 26.11
N LEU A 432 -23.32 2.23 25.05
CA LEU A 432 -22.61 2.71 23.87
C LEU A 432 -23.37 3.85 23.17
N LEU A 433 -24.67 3.68 22.88
CA LEU A 433 -25.44 4.70 22.16
C LEU A 433 -25.62 5.97 23.00
N LYS A 434 -25.79 5.85 24.33
CA LYS A 434 -25.79 7.01 25.23
C LYS A 434 -24.44 7.73 25.23
N GLY A 435 -23.35 6.97 25.33
CA GLY A 435 -21.99 7.52 25.30
C GLY A 435 -21.68 8.25 23.99
N ILE A 436 -22.01 7.64 22.85
CA ILE A 436 -21.86 8.27 21.52
C ILE A 436 -22.70 9.55 21.44
N ARG A 437 -23.98 9.53 21.85
CA ARG A 437 -24.82 10.74 21.85
C ARG A 437 -24.29 11.83 22.78
N LYS A 438 -23.78 11.46 23.96
CA LYS A 438 -23.20 12.39 24.94
C LYS A 438 -21.88 12.99 24.47
N LEU A 439 -21.10 12.25 23.68
CA LEU A 439 -19.92 12.80 23.01
C LEU A 439 -20.33 13.85 21.96
N ALA A 440 -21.41 13.62 21.19
CA ALA A 440 -21.93 14.60 20.24
C ALA A 440 -22.53 15.85 20.93
N TYR A 441 -23.32 15.64 21.99
CA TYR A 441 -23.94 16.69 22.77
C TYR A 441 -23.73 16.45 24.27
N PRO A 442 -22.68 17.05 24.87
CA PRO A 442 -22.35 16.86 26.29
C PRO A 442 -23.46 17.31 27.24
N THR A 443 -24.30 18.24 26.81
CA THR A 443 -25.42 18.80 27.59
C THR A 443 -26.68 18.96 26.74
N LYS A 444 -27.83 19.12 27.41
CA LYS A 444 -29.10 19.40 26.73
C LYS A 444 -29.14 20.80 26.13
N GLU A 445 -28.37 21.72 26.71
CA GLU A 445 -28.17 23.07 26.21
C GLU A 445 -27.42 23.05 24.88
N ALA A 446 -26.32 22.28 24.79
CA ALA A 446 -25.58 22.10 23.54
C ALA A 446 -26.47 21.50 22.43
N GLU A 447 -27.30 20.51 22.78
CA GLU A 447 -28.26 19.89 21.85
C GLU A 447 -29.27 20.90 21.25
N ARG A 448 -29.57 21.98 21.97
CA ARG A 448 -30.52 23.03 21.54
C ARG A 448 -29.85 24.23 20.89
N SER A 449 -28.55 24.39 21.04
CA SER A 449 -27.83 25.54 20.50
C SER A 449 -27.71 25.49 18.97
N THR A 450 -27.64 26.68 18.37
CA THR A 450 -27.52 26.90 16.92
C THR A 450 -26.61 28.08 16.56
N ASP A 451 -26.00 28.72 17.56
CA ASP A 451 -25.13 29.90 17.42
C ASP A 451 -23.64 29.54 17.25
N GLY A 452 -23.33 28.24 17.16
CA GLY A 452 -21.98 27.72 17.04
C GLY A 452 -21.42 27.17 18.35
N SER A 453 -21.94 27.56 19.52
CA SER A 453 -21.45 27.13 20.83
C SER A 453 -21.59 25.63 21.13
N GLN A 454 -22.32 24.90 20.29
CA GLN A 454 -22.39 23.44 20.34
C GLN A 454 -21.11 22.75 19.81
N CYS A 455 -20.35 23.43 18.94
CA CYS A 455 -19.14 22.89 18.34
C CYS A 455 -18.03 22.85 19.39
N HIS A 456 -17.30 21.73 19.47
CA HIS A 456 -16.27 21.56 20.49
C HIS A 456 -15.22 20.54 20.09
N PHE A 457 -14.03 20.72 20.67
CA PHE A 457 -12.92 19.79 20.51
C PHE A 457 -13.02 18.62 21.49
N VAL A 458 -12.64 17.43 21.03
CA VAL A 458 -12.52 16.22 21.85
C VAL A 458 -11.20 15.50 21.58
N ASN A 459 -10.86 14.56 22.47
CA ASN A 459 -9.82 13.58 22.26
C ASN A 459 -10.30 12.18 22.70
N SER A 460 -9.49 11.14 22.48
CA SER A 460 -9.86 9.78 22.88
C SER A 460 -10.13 9.64 24.38
N THR A 461 -9.46 10.41 25.25
CA THR A 461 -9.66 10.35 26.70
C THR A 461 -11.05 10.85 27.11
N ASP A 462 -11.60 11.85 26.42
CA ASP A 462 -12.97 12.29 26.66
C ASP A 462 -13.99 11.20 26.34
N PHE A 463 -13.82 10.49 25.21
CA PHE A 463 -14.67 9.35 24.88
C PHE A 463 -14.53 8.20 25.89
N ILE A 464 -13.30 7.87 26.30
CA ILE A 464 -13.05 6.83 27.32
C ILE A 464 -13.81 7.17 28.60
N ARG A 465 -13.64 8.40 29.13
CA ARG A 465 -14.32 8.87 30.34
C ARG A 465 -15.84 8.76 30.22
N ILE A 466 -16.40 9.21 29.10
CA ILE A 466 -17.85 9.11 28.85
C ILE A 466 -18.31 7.65 28.83
N MET A 467 -17.54 6.76 28.20
CA MET A 467 -17.88 5.34 28.14
C MET A 467 -17.79 4.66 29.52
N GLU A 468 -16.83 5.03 30.35
CA GLU A 468 -16.75 4.55 31.74
C GLU A 468 -17.92 5.07 32.59
N GLU A 469 -18.30 6.34 32.44
CA GLU A 469 -19.47 6.93 33.12
C GLU A 469 -20.79 6.23 32.73
N GLU A 470 -21.02 6.01 31.45
CA GLU A 470 -22.29 5.43 30.96
C GLU A 470 -22.36 3.91 31.15
N SER A 471 -21.22 3.21 31.19
CA SER A 471 -21.17 1.75 31.41
C SER A 471 -20.98 1.33 32.87
N GLY A 472 -20.39 2.19 33.70
CA GLY A 472 -19.96 1.86 35.06
C GLY A 472 -18.77 0.89 35.11
N MET A 473 -18.04 0.69 34.01
CA MET A 473 -16.90 -0.21 33.90
C MET A 473 -15.59 0.59 33.82
N GLU A 474 -14.50 0.06 34.38
CA GLU A 474 -13.15 0.56 34.09
C GLU A 474 -12.69 -0.02 32.74
N LEU A 475 -12.35 0.86 31.79
CA LEU A 475 -12.11 0.52 30.39
C LEU A 475 -10.70 0.84 29.90
N ASP A 476 -9.82 1.39 30.74
CA ASP A 476 -8.42 1.69 30.40
C ASP A 476 -7.73 0.52 29.70
N TRP A 477 -7.84 -0.69 30.24
CA TRP A 477 -7.23 -1.90 29.67
C TRP A 477 -7.68 -2.20 28.24
N TYR A 478 -8.93 -1.87 27.91
CA TYR A 478 -9.51 -2.10 26.59
C TYR A 478 -8.93 -1.11 25.57
N PHE A 479 -8.94 0.18 25.93
CA PHE A 479 -8.46 1.24 25.04
C PHE A 479 -6.94 1.28 24.93
N GLU A 480 -6.20 0.94 25.98
CA GLU A 480 -4.75 0.76 25.91
C GLU A 480 -4.37 -0.33 24.90
N LEU A 481 -5.13 -1.43 24.87
CA LEU A 481 -4.88 -2.49 23.90
C LEU A 481 -5.26 -2.07 22.48
N TYR A 482 -6.45 -1.53 22.25
CA TYR A 482 -6.95 -1.29 20.89
C TYR A 482 -6.51 0.05 20.27
N LEU A 483 -6.33 1.09 21.08
CA LEU A 483 -5.99 2.43 20.58
C LEU A 483 -4.49 2.69 20.54
N ARG A 484 -3.75 2.32 21.59
CA ARG A 484 -2.39 2.81 21.79
C ARG A 484 -1.31 2.01 21.08
N GLN A 485 -1.66 0.89 20.44
CA GLN A 485 -0.70 0.01 19.78
C GLN A 485 -1.33 -0.81 18.63
N PRO A 486 -0.52 -1.28 17.66
CA PRO A 486 -1.04 -1.94 16.46
C PRO A 486 -1.43 -3.41 16.65
N ASP A 487 -0.72 -4.19 17.46
CA ASP A 487 -0.92 -5.63 17.60
C ASP A 487 -2.29 -5.93 18.22
N LEU A 488 -2.90 -7.07 17.91
CA LEU A 488 -4.22 -7.43 18.42
C LEU A 488 -4.12 -8.49 19.53
N PRO A 489 -5.13 -8.61 20.42
CA PRO A 489 -5.23 -9.76 21.30
C PRO A 489 -5.39 -11.04 20.49
N ASN A 490 -4.79 -12.13 20.94
CA ASN A 490 -4.97 -13.47 20.37
C ASN A 490 -5.63 -14.38 21.41
N LEU A 491 -6.80 -14.95 21.06
CA LEU A 491 -7.45 -15.94 21.91
C LEU A 491 -6.82 -17.30 21.65
N VAL A 492 -6.13 -17.85 22.65
CA VAL A 492 -5.64 -19.22 22.64
C VAL A 492 -6.75 -20.13 23.10
N ILE A 493 -7.12 -21.08 22.25
CA ILE A 493 -8.18 -22.05 22.48
C ILE A 493 -7.55 -23.44 22.48
N ASN A 494 -7.83 -24.27 23.47
CA ASN A 494 -7.43 -25.67 23.43
C ASN A 494 -8.60 -26.56 23.84
N GLN A 495 -9.01 -27.47 22.98
CA GLN A 495 -10.12 -28.37 23.23
C GLN A 495 -9.65 -29.82 23.26
N THR A 496 -10.03 -30.52 24.32
CA THR A 496 -9.86 -31.96 24.51
C THR A 496 -11.24 -32.61 24.67
N GLU A 497 -11.30 -33.95 24.70
CA GLU A 497 -12.56 -34.67 24.94
C GLU A 497 -13.26 -34.32 26.27
N SER A 498 -12.51 -33.79 27.25
CA SER A 498 -13.00 -33.54 28.61
C SER A 498 -12.96 -32.08 29.04
N ASN A 499 -12.27 -31.20 28.30
CA ASN A 499 -12.06 -29.81 28.70
C ASN A 499 -11.87 -28.90 27.49
N LEU A 500 -12.37 -27.68 27.60
CA LEU A 500 -12.01 -26.51 26.79
C LEU A 500 -11.16 -25.58 27.67
N THR A 501 -10.03 -25.10 27.19
CA THR A 501 -9.25 -24.04 27.82
C THR A 501 -9.19 -22.80 26.94
N LEU A 502 -9.29 -21.64 27.58
CA LEU A 502 -9.28 -20.32 26.96
C LEU A 502 -8.27 -19.44 27.67
N GLN A 503 -7.47 -18.69 26.92
CA GLN A 503 -6.50 -17.75 27.46
C GLN A 503 -6.27 -16.61 26.45
N TRP A 504 -6.17 -15.37 26.94
CA TRP A 504 -5.70 -14.26 26.11
C TRP A 504 -4.18 -14.20 26.09
N ASP A 505 -3.61 -14.18 24.89
CA ASP A 505 -2.23 -13.78 24.64
C ASP A 505 -2.22 -12.38 24.04
N THR A 506 -1.69 -11.42 24.78
CA THR A 506 -1.73 -10.00 24.42
C THR A 506 -0.32 -9.44 24.20
N PRO A 507 -0.18 -8.44 23.31
CA PRO A 507 1.06 -7.69 23.17
C PRO A 507 1.49 -7.11 24.52
N LYS A 508 2.79 -7.23 24.81
CA LYS A 508 3.42 -6.80 26.06
C LYS A 508 2.78 -7.35 27.34
N LYS A 509 1.96 -8.42 27.24
CA LYS A 509 1.20 -9.00 28.36
C LYS A 509 0.31 -7.96 29.07
N LEU A 510 -0.26 -7.03 28.31
CA LEU A 510 -1.26 -6.08 28.81
C LEU A 510 -2.46 -6.84 29.37
N ALA A 511 -3.00 -6.36 30.49
CA ALA A 511 -4.22 -6.90 31.07
C ALA A 511 -5.36 -6.82 30.05
N PHE A 512 -6.12 -7.89 29.91
CA PHE A 512 -7.24 -7.96 28.98
C PHE A 512 -8.31 -8.93 29.49
N PRO A 513 -9.05 -8.55 30.55
CA PRO A 513 -10.16 -9.33 31.12
C PRO A 513 -11.39 -9.28 30.20
N MET A 514 -11.23 -9.56 28.90
CA MET A 514 -12.33 -9.55 27.94
C MET A 514 -13.11 -10.86 28.06
N PRO A 515 -14.40 -10.83 28.42
CA PRO A 515 -15.22 -12.02 28.44
C PRO A 515 -15.42 -12.59 27.03
N VAL A 516 -15.60 -13.91 26.93
CA VAL A 516 -15.80 -14.62 25.68
C VAL A 516 -17.11 -15.40 25.72
N GLU A 517 -17.95 -15.23 24.69
CA GLU A 517 -19.14 -16.07 24.50
C GLU A 517 -18.73 -17.47 24.03
N VAL A 518 -19.20 -18.51 24.71
CA VAL A 518 -18.99 -19.91 24.38
C VAL A 518 -20.34 -20.60 24.26
N VAL A 519 -20.55 -21.35 23.18
CA VAL A 519 -21.75 -22.16 22.95
C VAL A 519 -21.36 -23.62 23.05
N ILE A 520 -22.00 -24.35 23.97
CA ILE A 520 -21.79 -25.80 24.15
C ILE A 520 -23.13 -26.47 23.90
N ASP A 521 -23.23 -27.26 22.82
CA ASP A 521 -24.46 -27.92 22.35
C ASP A 521 -25.68 -26.97 22.35
N GLY A 522 -25.51 -25.78 21.77
CA GLY A 522 -26.54 -24.74 21.68
C GLY A 522 -26.76 -23.89 22.94
N LYS A 523 -26.12 -24.20 24.07
CA LYS A 523 -26.21 -23.38 25.31
C LYS A 523 -25.12 -22.32 25.36
N LYS A 524 -25.51 -21.05 25.31
CA LYS A 524 -24.60 -19.90 25.42
C LYS A 524 -24.16 -19.65 26.86
N LYS A 525 -22.88 -19.35 27.06
CA LYS A 525 -22.28 -18.88 28.32
C LYS A 525 -21.26 -17.78 28.03
N ARG A 526 -21.23 -16.74 28.85
CA ARG A 526 -20.19 -15.71 28.83
C ARG A 526 -19.14 -16.08 29.88
N ILE A 527 -17.89 -16.25 29.46
CA ILE A 527 -16.78 -16.71 30.32
C ILE A 527 -15.78 -15.56 30.47
N GLU A 528 -15.44 -15.18 31.70
CA GLU A 528 -14.34 -14.25 31.95
C GLU A 528 -13.01 -14.91 31.58
N VAL A 529 -12.26 -14.31 30.66
CA VAL A 529 -10.97 -14.82 30.21
C VAL A 529 -9.95 -13.70 30.42
N GLY A 530 -8.79 -14.06 30.99
CA GLY A 530 -7.68 -13.15 31.20
C GLY A 530 -6.39 -13.70 30.63
N LEU A 531 -5.26 -13.21 31.16
CA LEU A 531 -3.93 -13.72 30.81
C LEU A 531 -3.65 -15.11 31.38
N GLU A 532 -4.39 -15.53 32.40
CA GLU A 532 -4.33 -16.88 32.95
C GLU A 532 -5.30 -17.81 32.22
N GLU A 533 -4.93 -19.08 32.11
CA GLU A 533 -5.77 -20.09 31.46
C GLU A 533 -7.03 -20.36 32.28
N VAL A 534 -8.19 -20.28 31.62
CA VAL A 534 -9.48 -20.66 32.19
C VAL A 534 -9.90 -22.01 31.63
N LYS A 535 -10.17 -22.96 32.52
CA LYS A 535 -10.53 -24.33 32.18
C LYS A 535 -12.02 -24.58 32.38
N ILE A 536 -12.69 -25.02 31.32
CA ILE A 536 -14.12 -25.32 31.26
C ILE A 536 -14.29 -26.84 31.04
N PRO A 537 -14.83 -27.59 32.01
CA PRO A 537 -15.11 -29.01 31.83
C PRO A 537 -16.15 -29.25 30.73
N LEU A 538 -15.89 -30.23 29.86
CA LEU A 538 -16.84 -30.70 28.84
C LEU A 538 -17.41 -32.06 29.26
N GLU A 539 -18.73 -32.20 29.17
CA GLU A 539 -19.41 -33.47 29.46
C GLU A 539 -19.14 -34.50 28.36
N LYS A 540 -19.19 -35.78 28.73
CA LYS A 540 -18.97 -36.87 27.76
C LYS A 540 -20.13 -36.88 26.75
N GLY A 541 -19.81 -36.67 25.47
CA GLY A 541 -20.78 -36.66 24.38
C GLY A 541 -21.16 -35.28 23.84
N VAL A 542 -20.47 -34.21 24.27
CA VAL A 542 -20.55 -32.88 23.63
C VAL A 542 -20.26 -33.01 22.14
N LYS A 543 -21.14 -32.46 21.31
CA LYS A 543 -21.04 -32.54 19.84
C LYS A 543 -20.50 -31.26 19.23
N GLU A 544 -20.81 -30.12 19.84
CA GLU A 544 -20.45 -28.81 19.30
C GLU A 544 -19.97 -27.86 20.41
N VAL A 545 -18.85 -27.20 20.14
CA VAL A 545 -18.30 -26.12 20.94
C VAL A 545 -17.94 -24.98 19.99
N LEU A 546 -18.61 -23.84 20.14
CA LEU A 546 -18.31 -22.61 19.39
C LEU A 546 -17.80 -21.56 20.36
N VAL A 547 -16.73 -20.86 19.98
CA VAL A 547 -16.13 -19.78 20.77
C VAL A 547 -16.23 -18.50 19.95
N ASP A 548 -16.85 -17.47 20.54
CA ASP A 548 -17.22 -16.21 19.90
C ASP A 548 -17.93 -16.42 18.53
N PRO A 549 -19.07 -17.15 18.51
CA PRO A 549 -19.71 -17.60 17.26
C PRO A 549 -20.17 -16.46 16.34
N GLU A 550 -20.61 -15.34 16.93
CA GLU A 550 -21.07 -14.15 16.21
C GLU A 550 -19.96 -13.13 15.95
N ASN A 551 -18.72 -13.50 16.27
CA ASN A 551 -17.52 -12.75 15.90
C ASN A 551 -17.43 -11.34 16.53
N TRP A 552 -17.97 -11.19 17.74
CA TRP A 552 -18.07 -9.94 18.51
C TRP A 552 -16.73 -9.34 18.90
N ILE A 553 -15.69 -10.18 19.01
CA ILE A 553 -14.39 -9.74 19.52
C ILE A 553 -13.41 -9.62 18.36
N TYR A 554 -12.88 -8.41 18.16
CA TYR A 554 -11.84 -8.16 17.18
C TYR A 554 -10.46 -8.66 17.67
N LYS A 555 -9.90 -9.70 17.03
CA LYS A 555 -8.70 -10.44 17.50
C LYS A 555 -7.81 -10.93 16.35
N ALA A 556 -6.54 -11.24 16.64
CA ALA A 556 -5.46 -11.50 15.66
C ALA A 556 -5.65 -12.75 14.75
N SER A 557 -6.55 -13.66 15.13
CA SER A 557 -6.98 -14.81 14.32
C SER A 557 -8.01 -15.66 15.06
N ASP A 558 -9.06 -16.11 14.37
CA ASP A 558 -9.93 -17.18 14.86
C ASP A 558 -9.20 -18.53 14.74
N GLN A 559 -9.09 -19.29 15.83
CA GLN A 559 -8.37 -20.57 15.83
C GLN A 559 -8.97 -21.61 14.88
N SER A 560 -10.25 -21.47 14.52
CA SER A 560 -10.93 -22.30 13.52
C SER A 560 -10.34 -22.15 12.10
N GLU A 561 -9.75 -21.00 11.76
CA GLU A 561 -9.06 -20.80 10.48
C GLU A 561 -7.67 -21.47 10.46
N LYS A 562 -6.98 -21.52 11.62
CA LYS A 562 -5.64 -22.11 11.74
C LYS A 562 -5.62 -23.61 11.45
N GLU A 563 -6.61 -24.35 11.94
CA GLU A 563 -6.67 -25.80 11.71
C GLU A 563 -7.06 -26.16 10.27
N LYS A 564 -7.87 -25.33 9.59
CA LYS A 564 -8.34 -25.60 8.22
C LYS A 564 -7.21 -25.76 7.22
N VAL A 565 -6.23 -24.85 7.21
CA VAL A 565 -5.13 -24.87 6.23
C VAL A 565 -4.22 -26.08 6.43
N ARG A 566 -3.84 -26.34 7.68
CA ARG A 566 -3.02 -27.50 8.03
C ARG A 566 -3.72 -28.82 7.67
N ALA A 567 -5.00 -28.94 8.02
CA ALA A 567 -5.80 -30.13 7.71
C ALA A 567 -5.95 -30.33 6.20
N ALA A 568 -6.25 -29.26 5.45
CA ALA A 568 -6.42 -29.32 4.01
C ALA A 568 -5.13 -29.73 3.29
N PHE A 569 -3.96 -29.24 3.72
CA PHE A 569 -2.68 -29.66 3.14
C PHE A 569 -2.36 -31.13 3.46
N LEU A 570 -2.54 -31.55 4.72
CA LEU A 570 -2.30 -32.94 5.14
C LEU A 570 -3.27 -33.94 4.49
N ALA A 571 -4.49 -33.52 4.15
CA ALA A 571 -5.41 -34.33 3.37
C ALA A 571 -4.85 -34.68 1.98
N GLN A 572 -4.13 -33.74 1.34
CA GLN A 572 -3.47 -33.97 0.05
C GLN A 572 -2.13 -34.73 0.20
N PHE A 573 -1.40 -34.47 1.29
CA PHE A 573 -0.09 -35.06 1.59
C PHE A 573 0.01 -35.58 3.03
N PRO A 574 -0.54 -36.78 3.32
CA PRO A 574 -0.62 -37.30 4.70
C PRO A 574 0.73 -37.56 5.39
N LYS A 575 1.81 -37.71 4.60
CA LYS A 575 3.17 -37.95 5.10
C LYS A 575 4.02 -36.68 5.17
N ALA A 576 3.48 -35.52 4.78
CA ALA A 576 4.21 -34.27 4.88
C ALA A 576 4.36 -33.84 6.34
N LYS A 577 5.49 -33.21 6.67
CA LYS A 577 5.73 -32.63 7.99
C LYS A 577 5.54 -31.12 7.89
N LEU A 578 4.57 -30.58 8.62
CA LEU A 578 4.25 -29.15 8.63
C LEU A 578 4.54 -28.54 9.99
N LYS A 579 5.36 -27.50 10.01
CA LYS A 579 5.67 -26.69 11.18
C LYS A 579 5.27 -25.25 10.91
N GLU A 580 4.38 -24.69 11.73
CA GLU A 580 4.08 -23.26 11.64
C GLU A 580 5.32 -22.47 12.06
N VAL A 581 5.61 -21.40 11.32
CA VAL A 581 6.74 -20.51 11.57
C VAL A 581 6.25 -19.06 11.57
N LYS A 582 7.10 -18.12 11.99
CA LYS A 582 6.73 -16.70 12.08
C LYS A 582 6.13 -16.19 10.77
N ARG A 583 4.94 -15.57 10.84
CA ARG A 583 4.26 -14.95 9.70
C ARG A 583 5.15 -13.91 9.02
N LYS A 584 5.00 -13.77 7.70
CA LYS A 584 5.72 -12.81 6.86
C LYS A 584 4.75 -12.11 5.91
N ALA A 585 5.01 -10.86 5.56
CA ALA A 585 4.17 -10.05 4.66
C ALA A 585 2.67 -10.09 5.04
N HIS A 586 1.79 -10.33 4.06
CA HIS A 586 0.32 -10.34 4.19
C HIS A 586 -0.25 -11.74 4.50
N PHE A 587 0.59 -12.74 4.78
CA PHE A 587 0.13 -14.10 5.03
C PHE A 587 -0.56 -14.22 6.39
N THR A 588 -1.75 -14.83 6.39
CA THR A 588 -2.52 -15.14 7.60
C THR A 588 -1.96 -16.37 8.32
N GLN A 589 -1.30 -17.29 7.60
CA GLN A 589 -0.59 -18.45 8.15
C GLN A 589 0.68 -18.74 7.34
N TYR A 590 1.72 -19.27 7.99
CA TYR A 590 3.02 -19.50 7.35
C TYR A 590 3.66 -20.80 7.85
N TYR A 591 3.98 -21.72 6.94
CA TYR A 591 4.43 -23.08 7.26
C TYR A 591 5.75 -23.44 6.59
N GLU A 592 6.65 -24.06 7.35
CA GLU A 592 7.76 -24.85 6.84
C GLU A 592 7.29 -26.29 6.60
N ILE A 593 7.63 -26.84 5.42
CA ILE A 593 7.14 -28.14 4.98
C ILE A 593 8.30 -29.01 4.50
N TYR A 594 8.32 -30.26 4.96
CA TYR A 594 9.11 -31.33 4.36
C TYR A 594 8.18 -32.36 3.75
N LEU A 595 8.26 -32.52 2.42
CA LEU A 595 7.40 -33.40 1.64
C LEU A 595 8.19 -34.60 1.10
N PRO A 596 7.83 -35.84 1.45
CA PRO A 596 8.41 -37.01 0.79
C PRO A 596 8.03 -37.07 -0.70
N GLN A 597 9.03 -37.00 -1.57
CA GLN A 597 8.93 -37.15 -3.03
C GLN A 597 9.63 -38.44 -3.49
N PRO A 598 9.11 -39.15 -4.52
CA PRO A 598 9.80 -40.28 -5.10
C PRO A 598 11.07 -39.82 -5.84
N LEU A 599 12.11 -40.65 -5.84
CA LEU A 599 13.28 -40.42 -6.69
C LEU A 599 12.92 -40.51 -8.18
N ASP A 600 11.94 -41.35 -8.51
CA ASP A 600 11.42 -41.58 -9.84
C ASP A 600 9.89 -41.78 -9.74
N HIS A 601 9.12 -40.87 -10.31
CA HIS A 601 7.65 -40.90 -10.25
C HIS A 601 7.06 -42.09 -11.02
N SER A 602 7.75 -42.59 -12.04
CA SER A 602 7.33 -43.77 -12.80
C SER A 602 7.61 -45.09 -12.06
N ASN A 603 8.57 -45.09 -11.14
CA ASN A 603 8.93 -46.23 -10.32
C ASN A 603 9.23 -45.84 -8.86
N PRO A 604 8.18 -45.60 -8.04
CA PRO A 604 8.33 -45.14 -6.65
C PRO A 604 9.09 -46.11 -5.73
N LYS A 605 9.30 -47.37 -6.15
CA LYS A 605 10.11 -48.36 -5.41
C LYS A 605 11.59 -48.01 -5.39
N ASN A 606 12.04 -47.13 -6.29
CA ASN A 606 13.42 -46.67 -6.37
C ASN A 606 13.85 -45.82 -5.16
N GLY A 607 12.91 -45.41 -4.29
CA GLY A 607 13.17 -44.67 -3.07
C GLY A 607 12.56 -43.28 -3.08
N THR A 608 12.77 -42.53 -1.99
CA THR A 608 12.24 -41.18 -1.79
C THR A 608 13.29 -40.23 -1.23
N PHE A 609 13.06 -38.93 -1.39
CA PHE A 609 13.79 -37.86 -0.69
C PHE A 609 12.80 -36.89 -0.04
N GLU A 610 13.23 -36.12 0.96
CA GLU A 610 12.41 -35.06 1.54
C GLU A 610 12.67 -33.79 0.74
N GLN A 611 11.64 -33.17 0.18
CA GLN A 611 11.72 -31.88 -0.50
C GLN A 611 11.25 -30.78 0.43
N LYS A 612 12.06 -29.75 0.60
CA LYS A 612 11.78 -28.60 1.48
C LYS A 612 10.93 -27.55 0.76
N MET A 613 9.94 -26.99 1.47
CA MET A 613 9.05 -25.94 0.96
C MET A 613 8.63 -24.96 2.06
N TYR A 614 8.15 -23.77 1.65
CA TYR A 614 7.42 -22.85 2.53
C TYR A 614 6.05 -22.50 1.93
N LEU A 615 4.99 -22.58 2.73
CA LEU A 615 3.64 -22.19 2.34
C LEU A 615 3.21 -20.94 3.13
N GLY A 616 2.94 -19.85 2.42
CA GLY A 616 2.21 -18.69 2.93
C GLY A 616 0.78 -18.68 2.44
N HIS A 617 -0.14 -18.80 3.39
CA HIS A 617 -1.57 -18.81 3.14
C HIS A 617 -2.17 -17.43 3.44
N VAL A 618 -3.14 -17.04 2.62
CA VAL A 618 -4.01 -15.87 2.82
C VAL A 618 -5.44 -16.36 2.87
N ASP A 619 -5.89 -16.99 1.79
CA ASP A 619 -7.26 -17.50 1.57
C ASP A 619 -7.25 -18.52 0.41
N PHE A 620 -8.12 -19.53 0.42
CA PHE A 620 -8.13 -20.60 -0.59
C PHE A 620 -8.55 -20.14 -2.00
N GLU A 621 -9.30 -19.05 -2.11
CA GLU A 621 -9.81 -18.50 -3.38
C GLU A 621 -8.86 -17.47 -4.00
N LYS A 622 -7.87 -16.99 -3.23
CA LYS A 622 -6.84 -16.06 -3.72
C LYS A 622 -5.86 -16.75 -4.68
N PRO A 623 -5.25 -16.00 -5.62
CA PRO A 623 -4.19 -16.52 -6.46
C PRO A 623 -3.08 -17.15 -5.64
N ILE A 624 -2.41 -18.17 -6.19
CA ILE A 624 -1.27 -18.82 -5.55
C ILE A 624 -0.05 -18.78 -6.46
N LEU A 625 1.03 -18.20 -5.93
CA LEU A 625 2.34 -18.23 -6.55
C LEU A 625 3.06 -19.52 -6.16
N ILE A 626 3.47 -20.34 -7.14
CA ILE A 626 4.52 -21.34 -6.96
C ILE A 626 5.85 -20.77 -7.45
N GLU A 627 6.79 -20.56 -6.53
CA GLU A 627 8.15 -20.16 -6.89
C GLU A 627 8.98 -21.42 -7.17
N THR A 628 9.42 -21.58 -8.42
CA THR A 628 10.33 -22.65 -8.84
C THR A 628 11.76 -22.20 -8.59
N GLU A 629 12.29 -22.47 -7.40
CA GLU A 629 13.70 -22.18 -7.12
C GLU A 629 14.60 -22.97 -8.05
N GLY A 630 15.65 -22.36 -8.58
CA GLY A 630 16.65 -23.07 -9.40
C GLY A 630 17.74 -23.77 -8.57
N TYR A 631 17.83 -23.46 -7.27
CA TYR A 631 18.89 -23.88 -6.36
C TYR A 631 18.31 -24.21 -4.97
N GLN A 632 19.04 -23.86 -3.91
CA GLN A 632 18.56 -23.90 -2.53
C GLN A 632 17.48 -22.84 -2.26
N LEU A 633 16.61 -23.12 -1.29
CA LEU A 633 15.42 -22.34 -1.01
C LEU A 633 15.70 -21.14 -0.12
N TYR A 634 15.23 -19.96 -0.53
CA TYR A 634 15.28 -18.76 0.32
C TYR A 634 13.90 -18.32 0.80
N ASN A 635 13.74 -18.32 2.12
CA ASN A 635 12.48 -18.07 2.80
C ASN A 635 12.13 -16.56 2.87
N TYR A 636 11.61 -15.98 1.79
CA TYR A 636 11.08 -14.61 1.80
C TYR A 636 9.87 -14.45 0.86
N PRO A 637 8.94 -13.51 1.14
CA PRO A 637 7.83 -13.19 0.24
C PRO A 637 8.31 -12.63 -1.10
N ARG A 638 7.79 -13.15 -2.22
CA ARG A 638 8.17 -12.80 -3.59
C ARG A 638 7.32 -11.67 -4.15
N GLU A 639 7.89 -10.91 -5.09
CA GLU A 639 7.26 -9.76 -5.76
C GLU A 639 5.84 -10.09 -6.25
N ILE A 640 5.65 -11.22 -6.95
CA ILE A 640 4.35 -11.64 -7.48
C ILE A 640 3.30 -11.91 -6.38
N SER A 641 3.68 -12.57 -5.28
CA SER A 641 2.76 -12.85 -4.17
C SER A 641 2.31 -11.56 -3.48
N LYS A 642 3.21 -10.58 -3.38
CA LYS A 642 2.96 -9.29 -2.74
C LYS A 642 2.05 -8.40 -3.61
N ILE A 643 2.27 -8.33 -4.92
CA ILE A 643 1.42 -7.52 -5.83
C ILE A 643 0.02 -8.11 -6.01
N THR A 644 -0.12 -9.44 -5.95
CA THR A 644 -1.44 -10.10 -6.06
C THR A 644 -2.17 -10.20 -4.72
N LYS A 645 -1.50 -9.88 -3.60
CA LYS A 645 -1.93 -10.21 -2.23
C LYS A 645 -2.40 -11.67 -2.11
N GLY A 646 -1.73 -12.55 -2.86
CA GLY A 646 -2.07 -13.96 -3.02
C GLY A 646 -1.30 -14.88 -2.07
N ASN A 647 -1.62 -16.17 -2.10
CA ASN A 647 -0.86 -17.22 -1.46
C ASN A 647 0.52 -17.39 -2.11
N GLN A 648 1.45 -18.04 -1.41
CA GLN A 648 2.78 -18.36 -1.92
C GLN A 648 3.22 -19.76 -1.49
N LEU A 649 3.77 -20.52 -2.43
CA LEU A 649 4.44 -21.79 -2.20
C LEU A 649 5.86 -21.71 -2.78
N LEU A 650 6.86 -21.65 -1.91
CA LEU A 650 8.26 -21.72 -2.31
C LEU A 650 8.71 -23.18 -2.28
N VAL A 651 9.31 -23.68 -3.36
CA VAL A 651 9.69 -25.08 -3.48
C VAL A 651 11.17 -25.21 -3.84
N GLU A 652 11.95 -25.85 -2.98
CA GLU A 652 13.37 -26.11 -3.23
C GLU A 652 13.56 -27.08 -4.39
N TYR A 653 14.54 -26.81 -5.25
CA TYR A 653 14.84 -27.71 -6.36
C TYR A 653 15.36 -29.06 -5.84
N ARG A 654 15.00 -30.16 -6.52
CA ARG A 654 15.43 -31.50 -6.11
C ARG A 654 16.97 -31.59 -6.05
N PHE A 655 17.49 -32.11 -4.96
CA PHE A 655 18.92 -32.32 -4.71
C PHE A 655 19.77 -31.04 -4.59
N TYR A 656 19.15 -29.94 -4.17
CA TYR A 656 19.81 -28.74 -3.67
C TYR A 656 19.48 -28.52 -2.19
N GLY A 657 20.30 -27.71 -1.52
CA GLY A 657 20.05 -27.30 -0.13
C GLY A 657 19.79 -28.48 0.79
N GLU A 658 18.60 -28.51 1.39
CA GLU A 658 18.18 -29.59 2.31
C GLU A 658 17.41 -30.71 1.60
N SER A 659 17.08 -30.53 0.32
CA SER A 659 16.33 -31.48 -0.51
C SER A 659 17.21 -32.57 -1.14
N VAL A 660 18.26 -33.01 -0.42
CA VAL A 660 19.24 -34.00 -0.88
C VAL A 660 18.98 -35.37 -0.22
N PRO A 661 18.98 -36.48 -0.97
CA PRO A 661 18.78 -37.81 -0.40
C PRO A 661 19.88 -38.18 0.60
N LYS A 662 19.50 -38.98 1.60
CA LYS A 662 20.47 -39.56 2.55
C LYS A 662 21.43 -40.49 1.77
N GLY A 663 22.72 -40.15 1.77
CA GLY A 663 23.76 -40.91 1.05
C GLY A 663 24.39 -40.20 -0.14
N GLY A 664 23.99 -38.96 -0.42
CA GLY A 664 24.54 -38.15 -1.53
C GLY A 664 23.60 -38.09 -2.73
N ILE A 665 24.05 -37.40 -3.80
CA ILE A 665 23.22 -37.12 -4.97
C ILE A 665 23.19 -38.34 -5.91
N PRO A 666 22.02 -38.96 -6.16
CA PRO A 666 21.90 -40.01 -7.15
C PRO A 666 21.72 -39.36 -8.53
N TRP A 667 22.83 -38.96 -9.17
CA TRP A 667 22.90 -38.15 -10.39
C TRP A 667 21.91 -38.52 -11.52
N LYS A 668 21.67 -39.82 -11.75
CA LYS A 668 20.70 -40.29 -12.75
C LYS A 668 19.25 -39.83 -12.52
N TYR A 669 18.91 -39.43 -11.29
CA TYR A 669 17.60 -38.90 -10.93
C TYR A 669 17.60 -37.36 -10.82
N LEU A 670 18.70 -36.67 -11.12
CA LEU A 670 18.76 -35.21 -11.20
C LEU A 670 18.50 -34.76 -12.64
N THR A 671 17.30 -35.03 -13.15
CA THR A 671 16.87 -34.56 -14.47
C THR A 671 15.86 -33.44 -14.32
N ASN A 672 15.80 -32.54 -15.29
CA ASN A 672 14.81 -31.46 -15.28
C ASN A 672 13.39 -32.04 -15.34
N ASP A 673 13.13 -33.07 -16.14
CA ASP A 673 11.80 -33.69 -16.23
C ASP A 673 11.31 -34.26 -14.88
N LEU A 674 12.20 -34.90 -14.09
CA LEU A 674 11.82 -35.39 -12.76
C LEU A 674 11.59 -34.24 -11.75
N ALA A 675 12.32 -33.12 -11.87
CA ALA A 675 12.05 -31.92 -11.07
C ALA A 675 10.71 -31.28 -11.43
N ILE A 676 10.39 -31.24 -12.72
CA ILE A 676 9.10 -30.73 -13.20
C ILE A 676 7.95 -31.62 -12.76
N GLU A 677 8.14 -32.93 -12.72
CA GLU A 677 7.16 -33.87 -12.16
C GLU A 677 6.92 -33.65 -10.66
N ASP A 678 7.95 -33.26 -9.90
CA ASP A 678 7.79 -32.90 -8.48
C ASP A 678 6.82 -31.72 -8.34
N TYR A 679 6.95 -30.66 -9.15
CA TYR A 679 6.04 -29.52 -9.17
C TYR A 679 4.64 -29.91 -9.63
N HIS A 680 4.52 -30.69 -10.72
CA HIS A 680 3.23 -31.15 -11.24
C HIS A 680 2.41 -31.91 -10.20
N ARG A 681 3.05 -32.82 -9.47
CA ARG A 681 2.42 -33.56 -8.38
C ARG A 681 1.96 -32.64 -7.24
N ILE A 682 2.75 -31.62 -6.90
CA ILE A 682 2.41 -30.65 -5.86
C ILE A 682 1.18 -29.85 -6.28
N VAL A 683 1.24 -29.21 -7.45
CA VAL A 683 0.17 -28.34 -7.97
C VAL A 683 -1.11 -29.11 -8.20
N SER A 684 -1.06 -30.26 -8.88
CA SER A 684 -2.25 -31.08 -9.19
C SER A 684 -3.04 -31.47 -7.94
N LYS A 685 -2.35 -31.76 -6.84
CA LYS A 685 -3.02 -32.09 -5.58
C LYS A 685 -3.53 -30.87 -4.83
N LEU A 686 -2.75 -29.78 -4.80
CA LEU A 686 -3.16 -28.57 -4.10
C LEU A 686 -4.30 -27.83 -4.80
N LYS A 687 -4.50 -28.02 -6.11
CA LYS A 687 -5.69 -27.53 -6.83
C LYS A 687 -7.03 -28.08 -6.30
N ASN A 688 -7.02 -29.20 -5.57
CA ASN A 688 -8.23 -29.69 -4.89
C ASN A 688 -8.64 -28.81 -3.69
N VAL A 689 -7.77 -27.89 -3.28
CA VAL A 689 -7.91 -27.07 -2.07
C VAL A 689 -7.84 -25.58 -2.39
N TYR A 690 -6.88 -25.17 -3.22
CA TYR A 690 -6.72 -23.80 -3.69
C TYR A 690 -7.40 -23.63 -5.05
N THR A 691 -8.51 -22.90 -5.05
CA THR A 691 -9.37 -22.68 -6.23
C THR A 691 -8.99 -21.42 -7.01
N GLY A 692 -8.16 -20.56 -6.43
CA GLY A 692 -7.62 -19.38 -7.09
C GLY A 692 -6.67 -19.71 -8.26
N LYS A 693 -6.32 -18.66 -9.02
CA LYS A 693 -5.42 -18.75 -10.17
C LYS A 693 -3.98 -19.11 -9.76
N TRP A 694 -3.35 -19.99 -10.52
CA TRP A 694 -1.99 -20.47 -10.26
C TRP A 694 -0.97 -19.69 -11.10
N ILE A 695 0.08 -19.20 -10.44
CA ILE A 695 1.17 -18.47 -11.09
C ILE A 695 2.47 -19.21 -10.83
N SER A 696 3.29 -19.46 -11.85
CA SER A 696 4.68 -19.89 -11.66
C SER A 696 5.64 -18.71 -11.80
N SER A 697 6.68 -18.66 -10.99
CA SER A 697 7.75 -17.68 -11.12
C SER A 697 9.08 -18.21 -10.60
N GLY A 698 10.15 -17.53 -10.98
CA GLY A 698 11.49 -17.83 -10.52
C GLY A 698 12.49 -16.85 -11.14
N VAL A 699 13.66 -16.76 -10.53
CA VAL A 699 14.75 -15.88 -10.95
C VAL A 699 15.91 -16.70 -11.49
N SER A 700 16.52 -16.24 -12.58
CA SER A 700 17.71 -16.86 -13.17
C SER A 700 17.42 -18.32 -13.55
N LYS A 701 18.20 -19.29 -13.07
CA LYS A 701 17.90 -20.74 -13.20
C LYS A 701 16.49 -21.12 -12.71
N GLY A 702 15.96 -20.42 -11.71
CA GLY A 702 14.56 -20.60 -11.30
C GLY A 702 13.57 -20.12 -12.36
N GLY A 703 13.88 -19.03 -13.07
CA GLY A 703 13.11 -18.56 -14.21
C GLY A 703 13.23 -19.49 -15.42
N GLU A 704 14.40 -20.08 -15.66
CA GLU A 704 14.58 -21.18 -16.63
C GLU A 704 13.70 -22.38 -16.25
N THR A 705 13.68 -22.76 -14.97
CA THR A 705 12.82 -23.83 -14.45
C THR A 705 11.33 -23.49 -14.63
N THR A 706 10.91 -22.25 -14.39
CA THR A 706 9.54 -21.77 -14.65
C THR A 706 9.14 -21.99 -16.11
N LEU A 707 10.05 -21.69 -17.04
CA LEU A 707 9.81 -21.85 -18.47
C LEU A 707 9.76 -23.32 -18.91
N ILE A 708 10.67 -24.15 -18.40
CA ILE A 708 10.63 -25.61 -18.62
C ILE A 708 9.31 -26.17 -18.07
N TYR A 709 8.91 -25.77 -16.85
CA TYR A 709 7.66 -26.19 -16.23
C TYR A 709 6.46 -25.86 -17.10
N LYS A 710 6.35 -24.60 -17.55
CA LYS A 710 5.27 -24.14 -18.41
C LYS A 710 5.24 -24.90 -19.74
N SER A 711 6.39 -25.32 -20.28
CA SER A 711 6.43 -26.09 -21.54
C SER A 711 5.94 -27.53 -21.39
N LYS A 712 6.23 -28.18 -20.26
CA LYS A 712 5.87 -29.59 -20.02
C LYS A 712 4.45 -29.73 -19.50
N TYR A 713 4.03 -28.83 -18.61
CA TYR A 713 2.70 -28.83 -17.97
C TYR A 713 2.00 -27.47 -18.13
N PRO A 714 1.61 -27.07 -19.36
CA PRO A 714 1.08 -25.73 -19.63
C PRO A 714 -0.21 -25.38 -18.90
N ASN A 715 -0.96 -26.39 -18.45
CA ASN A 715 -2.26 -26.24 -17.76
C ASN A 715 -2.13 -26.25 -16.23
N ASP A 716 -0.93 -26.48 -15.68
CA ASP A 716 -0.73 -26.45 -14.24
C ASP A 716 -0.83 -25.03 -13.68
N VAL A 717 -0.41 -24.04 -14.45
CA VAL A 717 -0.41 -22.64 -14.05
C VAL A 717 -1.08 -21.77 -15.10
N ASP A 718 -1.89 -20.82 -14.66
CA ASP A 718 -2.60 -19.86 -15.50
C ASP A 718 -1.63 -18.83 -16.11
N VAL A 719 -0.60 -18.44 -15.35
CA VAL A 719 0.42 -17.45 -15.74
C VAL A 719 1.82 -17.92 -15.36
N ALA A 720 2.82 -17.60 -16.18
CA ALA A 720 4.24 -17.77 -15.84
C ALA A 720 4.97 -16.42 -15.88
N VAL A 721 5.78 -16.13 -14.86
CA VAL A 721 6.57 -14.89 -14.77
C VAL A 721 8.04 -15.21 -14.50
N PRO A 722 8.82 -15.60 -15.52
CA PRO A 722 10.26 -15.78 -15.38
C PRO A 722 11.01 -14.44 -15.32
N TYR A 723 11.91 -14.32 -14.35
CA TYR A 723 12.86 -13.21 -14.25
C TYR A 723 14.23 -13.67 -14.73
N VAL A 724 14.82 -12.90 -15.65
CA VAL A 724 16.21 -13.02 -16.13
C VAL A 724 16.60 -14.48 -16.46
N ALA A 725 15.67 -15.22 -17.07
CA ALA A 725 15.81 -16.65 -17.30
C ALA A 725 16.81 -16.96 -18.43
N PRO A 726 17.90 -17.69 -18.16
CA PRO A 726 18.85 -18.07 -19.19
C PRO A 726 18.30 -19.26 -20.00
N ILE A 727 17.95 -19.06 -21.28
CA ILE A 727 17.47 -20.14 -22.15
C ILE A 727 18.55 -20.50 -23.17
N ILE A 728 19.41 -21.43 -22.77
CA ILE A 728 20.68 -21.72 -23.41
C ILE A 728 20.51 -22.89 -24.40
N LEU A 729 21.15 -22.82 -25.57
CA LEU A 729 20.93 -23.78 -26.67
C LEU A 729 22.14 -24.67 -27.00
N GLY A 730 23.23 -24.53 -26.23
CA GLY A 730 24.43 -25.35 -26.39
C GLY A 730 25.19 -25.49 -25.07
N VAL A 731 26.14 -26.42 -25.05
CA VAL A 731 27.06 -26.60 -23.89
C VAL A 731 27.76 -25.28 -23.55
N GLU A 732 28.18 -24.54 -24.58
CA GLU A 732 28.72 -23.18 -24.50
C GLU A 732 28.03 -22.34 -25.59
N ASP A 733 27.18 -21.39 -25.20
CA ASP A 733 26.31 -20.64 -26.11
C ASP A 733 26.96 -19.32 -26.58
N PRO A 734 27.20 -19.14 -27.89
CA PRO A 734 27.95 -18.00 -28.42
C PRO A 734 27.18 -16.67 -28.33
N ARG A 735 25.87 -16.68 -28.03
CA ARG A 735 25.07 -15.45 -27.90
C ARG A 735 25.57 -14.58 -26.74
N THR A 736 26.09 -15.21 -25.68
CA THR A 736 26.65 -14.51 -24.52
C THR A 736 27.91 -13.72 -24.90
N ASP A 737 28.84 -14.34 -25.64
CA ASP A 737 30.04 -13.67 -26.16
C ASP A 737 29.70 -12.55 -27.15
N GLN A 738 28.75 -12.77 -28.05
CA GLN A 738 28.27 -11.74 -28.98
C GLN A 738 27.70 -10.54 -28.23
N HIS A 739 26.95 -10.78 -27.16
CA HIS A 739 26.38 -9.74 -26.32
C HIS A 739 27.48 -8.96 -25.59
N ILE A 740 28.40 -9.62 -24.89
CA ILE A 740 29.54 -8.99 -24.19
C ILE A 740 30.33 -8.08 -25.15
N ASN A 741 30.52 -8.52 -26.40
CA ASN A 741 31.28 -7.78 -27.40
C ASN A 741 30.53 -6.59 -28.04
N THR A 742 29.22 -6.48 -27.84
CA THR A 742 28.38 -5.44 -28.46
C THR A 742 27.65 -4.54 -27.46
N VAL A 743 27.42 -5.00 -26.23
CA VAL A 743 26.63 -4.30 -25.20
C VAL A 743 27.36 -3.06 -24.66
N GLY A 744 26.59 -2.01 -24.38
CA GLY A 744 27.07 -0.76 -23.81
C GLY A 744 27.99 0.05 -24.74
N GLU A 745 28.72 1.00 -24.16
CA GLU A 745 29.64 1.88 -24.90
C GLU A 745 30.94 1.16 -25.26
N LYS A 746 31.49 1.45 -26.45
CA LYS A 746 32.77 0.88 -26.90
C LYS A 746 33.94 1.20 -25.95
N THR A 747 33.90 2.38 -25.33
CA THR A 747 34.91 2.82 -24.34
C THR A 747 34.87 1.96 -23.08
N THR A 748 33.69 1.57 -22.60
CA THR A 748 33.52 0.67 -21.46
C THR A 748 34.10 -0.71 -21.76
N ARG A 749 33.77 -1.30 -22.93
CA ARG A 749 34.34 -2.59 -23.33
C ARG A 749 35.86 -2.56 -23.41
N LYS A 750 36.44 -1.45 -23.89
CA LYS A 750 37.89 -1.26 -23.89
C LYS A 750 38.47 -1.24 -22.47
N ARG A 751 37.83 -0.55 -21.53
CA ARG A 751 38.25 -0.49 -20.12
C ARG A 751 38.20 -1.87 -19.45
N ILE A 752 37.19 -2.68 -19.74
CA ILE A 752 37.07 -4.08 -19.29
C ILE A 752 38.29 -4.89 -19.77
N THR A 753 38.60 -4.83 -21.07
CA THR A 753 39.79 -5.53 -21.61
C THR A 753 41.09 -5.02 -21.00
N GLU A 754 41.25 -3.70 -20.86
CA GLU A 754 42.43 -3.10 -20.22
C GLU A 754 42.59 -3.61 -18.77
N PHE A 755 41.49 -3.74 -18.03
CA PHE A 755 41.50 -4.28 -16.67
C PHE A 755 41.90 -5.75 -16.62
N GLN A 756 41.30 -6.61 -17.45
CA GLN A 756 41.68 -8.03 -17.55
C GLN A 756 43.19 -8.20 -17.78
N ARG A 757 43.73 -7.43 -18.74
CA ARG A 757 45.17 -7.45 -19.04
C ARG A 757 46.01 -6.93 -17.88
N THR A 758 45.59 -5.84 -17.24
CA THR A 758 46.31 -5.25 -16.09
C THR A 758 46.41 -6.24 -14.92
N VAL A 759 45.32 -6.97 -14.62
CA VAL A 759 45.31 -8.00 -13.58
C VAL A 759 46.33 -9.09 -13.89
N LEU A 760 46.33 -9.64 -15.12
CA LEU A 760 47.26 -10.71 -15.50
C LEU A 760 48.72 -10.24 -15.61
N GLN A 761 48.96 -8.98 -16.02
CA GLN A 761 50.30 -8.39 -16.03
C GLN A 761 50.86 -8.19 -14.62
N ASN A 762 49.99 -8.01 -13.61
CA ASN A 762 50.36 -7.91 -12.20
C ASN A 762 50.13 -9.22 -11.41
N ARG A 763 50.03 -10.35 -12.11
CA ARG A 763 49.68 -11.68 -11.58
C ARG A 763 50.37 -12.04 -10.27
N THR A 764 51.69 -11.90 -10.19
CA THR A 764 52.45 -12.30 -8.99
C THR A 764 51.99 -11.58 -7.73
N GLU A 765 51.73 -10.27 -7.82
CA GLU A 765 51.27 -9.50 -6.66
C GLU A 765 49.78 -9.69 -6.40
N VAL A 766 48.95 -9.82 -7.44
CA VAL A 766 47.51 -10.12 -7.30
C VAL A 766 47.29 -11.49 -6.65
N LEU A 767 48.09 -12.51 -6.99
CA LEU A 767 48.01 -13.84 -6.37
C LEU A 767 48.31 -13.80 -4.87
N LYS A 768 49.24 -12.95 -4.42
CA LYS A 768 49.49 -12.77 -2.98
C LYS A 768 48.27 -12.19 -2.26
N GLU A 769 47.56 -11.26 -2.87
CA GLU A 769 46.33 -10.69 -2.31
C GLU A 769 45.21 -11.76 -2.24
N ILE A 770 45.09 -12.60 -3.27
CA ILE A 770 44.16 -13.74 -3.27
C ILE A 770 44.53 -14.73 -2.16
N GLU A 771 45.81 -15.10 -2.02
CA GLU A 771 46.28 -16.04 -1.00
C GLU A 771 45.99 -15.52 0.41
N GLN A 772 46.26 -14.23 0.67
CA GLN A 772 45.93 -13.58 1.93
C GLN A 772 44.42 -13.57 2.20
N TYR A 773 43.61 -13.26 1.20
CA TYR A 773 42.15 -13.27 1.31
C TYR A 773 41.62 -14.69 1.57
N ALA A 774 42.11 -15.68 0.84
CA ALA A 774 41.76 -17.08 0.98
C ALA A 774 42.12 -17.61 2.38
N ALA A 775 43.32 -17.31 2.88
CA ALA A 775 43.75 -17.67 4.22
C ALA A 775 42.86 -17.02 5.29
N LYS A 776 42.54 -15.73 5.14
CA LYS A 776 41.66 -15.00 6.07
C LYS A 776 40.23 -15.56 6.09
N LYS A 777 39.74 -16.06 4.97
CA LYS A 777 38.39 -16.62 4.81
C LYS A 777 38.34 -18.15 4.90
N GLU A 778 39.46 -18.79 5.22
CA GLU A 778 39.61 -20.25 5.31
C GLU A 778 39.16 -20.99 4.03
N MET A 779 39.37 -20.36 2.87
CA MET A 779 38.99 -20.91 1.57
C MET A 779 40.06 -21.85 1.03
N LYS A 780 39.62 -22.97 0.44
CA LYS A 780 40.46 -23.94 -0.26
C LYS A 780 40.19 -23.91 -1.75
N PHE A 781 41.23 -24.08 -2.55
CA PHE A 781 41.19 -24.04 -4.00
C PHE A 781 41.96 -25.25 -4.55
N SER A 782 41.32 -26.42 -4.55
CA SER A 782 41.87 -27.66 -5.10
C SER A 782 42.15 -27.56 -6.61
N VAL A 783 41.50 -26.62 -7.29
CA VAL A 783 41.78 -26.24 -8.68
C VAL A 783 43.10 -25.46 -8.86
N GLY A 784 43.66 -24.90 -7.78
CA GLY A 784 44.84 -24.02 -7.79
C GLY A 784 44.48 -22.54 -7.88
N LEU A 785 45.23 -21.69 -7.16
CA LEU A 785 44.98 -20.23 -7.13
C LEU A 785 45.26 -19.55 -8.48
N GLU A 786 46.23 -20.03 -9.24
CA GLU A 786 46.54 -19.50 -10.58
C GLU A 786 45.43 -19.81 -11.58
N VAL A 787 44.85 -21.02 -11.50
CA VAL A 787 43.66 -21.41 -12.29
C VAL A 787 42.46 -20.56 -11.88
N ALA A 788 42.23 -20.37 -10.58
CA ALA A 788 41.16 -19.53 -10.08
C ALA A 788 41.29 -18.07 -10.54
N LEU A 789 42.51 -17.52 -10.57
CA LEU A 789 42.76 -16.17 -11.09
C LEU A 789 42.45 -16.08 -12.60
N GLU A 790 42.95 -17.00 -13.42
CA GLU A 790 42.72 -16.94 -14.86
C GLU A 790 41.24 -17.13 -15.22
N TYR A 791 40.54 -18.06 -14.58
CA TYR A 791 39.09 -18.18 -14.74
C TYR A 791 38.36 -16.92 -14.26
N ALA A 792 38.74 -16.32 -13.13
CA ALA A 792 38.12 -15.08 -12.67
C ALA A 792 38.33 -13.93 -13.67
N VAL A 793 39.50 -13.83 -14.29
CA VAL A 793 39.77 -12.82 -15.33
C VAL A 793 38.95 -13.08 -16.59
N LEU A 794 38.77 -14.35 -16.99
CA LEU A 794 37.94 -14.71 -18.14
C LEU A 794 36.44 -14.51 -17.87
N GLU A 795 36.00 -14.71 -16.64
CA GLU A 795 34.62 -14.47 -16.16
C GLU A 795 34.28 -12.99 -16.03
N PHE A 796 35.29 -12.15 -15.80
CA PHE A 796 35.10 -10.74 -15.47
C PHE A 796 34.19 -9.97 -16.46
N PRO A 797 34.32 -10.05 -17.79
CA PRO A 797 33.41 -9.37 -18.71
C PRO A 797 31.97 -9.84 -18.57
N PHE A 798 31.76 -11.15 -18.36
CA PHE A 798 30.43 -11.72 -18.20
C PHE A 798 29.78 -11.18 -16.92
N SER A 799 30.45 -11.34 -15.78
CA SER A 799 29.97 -10.88 -14.48
C SER A 799 29.81 -9.35 -14.41
N TYR A 800 30.71 -8.59 -15.06
CA TYR A 800 30.62 -7.12 -15.11
C TYR A 800 29.29 -6.67 -15.72
N TRP A 801 28.91 -7.23 -16.87
CA TRP A 801 27.66 -6.87 -17.53
C TRP A 801 26.45 -7.45 -16.80
N GLN A 802 26.54 -8.71 -16.36
CA GLN A 802 25.51 -9.39 -15.57
C GLN A 802 25.09 -8.57 -14.34
N TRP A 803 26.03 -7.94 -13.63
CA TRP A 803 25.73 -7.19 -12.41
C TRP A 803 25.62 -5.67 -12.61
N GLY A 804 25.79 -5.17 -13.84
CA GLY A 804 25.64 -3.74 -14.16
C GLY A 804 26.81 -2.89 -13.67
N GLY A 805 28.05 -3.39 -13.84
CA GLY A 805 29.27 -2.71 -13.41
C GLY A 805 29.40 -1.28 -13.97
N ASN A 806 30.01 -0.41 -13.16
CA ASN A 806 30.25 0.98 -13.51
C ASN A 806 31.69 1.21 -13.97
N VAL A 807 31.84 1.86 -15.13
CA VAL A 807 33.12 2.04 -15.81
C VAL A 807 34.07 2.97 -15.04
N SER A 808 33.53 3.89 -14.23
CA SER A 808 34.34 4.78 -13.38
C SER A 808 35.07 4.03 -12.27
N ASP A 809 34.56 2.87 -11.88
CA ASP A 809 35.04 2.12 -10.73
C ASP A 809 36.12 1.12 -11.14
N ILE A 810 36.28 0.88 -12.45
CA ILE A 810 37.35 0.06 -12.98
C ILE A 810 38.69 0.73 -12.61
N PRO A 811 39.61 0.05 -11.92
CA PRO A 811 40.92 0.60 -11.58
C PRO A 811 41.73 1.04 -12.82
N THR A 812 42.69 1.93 -12.60
CA THR A 812 43.63 2.33 -13.66
C THR A 812 44.75 1.30 -13.81
N LYS A 813 45.50 1.37 -14.92
CA LYS A 813 46.63 0.45 -15.19
C LYS A 813 47.75 0.52 -14.14
N ASP A 814 47.85 1.64 -13.42
CA ASP A 814 48.89 1.91 -12.43
C ASP A 814 48.39 1.64 -10.98
N ALA A 815 47.17 1.09 -10.85
CA ALA A 815 46.58 0.78 -9.55
C ALA A 815 47.35 -0.35 -8.83
N PRO A 816 47.46 -0.30 -7.49
CA PRO A 816 48.13 -1.34 -6.72
C PRO A 816 47.39 -2.67 -6.81
N ALA A 817 48.11 -3.80 -6.70
CA ALA A 817 47.56 -5.14 -6.84
C ALA A 817 46.36 -5.44 -5.94
N LYS A 818 46.34 -4.87 -4.72
CA LYS A 818 45.21 -4.97 -3.80
C LYS A 818 43.93 -4.34 -4.34
N GLU A 819 44.03 -3.20 -5.00
CA GLU A 819 42.88 -2.53 -5.63
C GLU A 819 42.36 -3.35 -6.82
N LEU A 820 43.28 -3.87 -7.64
CA LEU A 820 42.96 -4.78 -8.74
C LEU A 820 42.22 -6.03 -8.25
N PHE A 821 42.74 -6.68 -7.21
CA PHE A 821 42.12 -7.86 -6.61
C PHE A 821 40.76 -7.54 -5.99
N ASN A 822 40.66 -6.47 -5.19
CA ASN A 822 39.40 -6.10 -4.54
C ASN A 822 38.29 -5.89 -5.57
N TYR A 823 38.59 -5.20 -6.67
CA TYR A 823 37.60 -4.95 -7.71
C TYR A 823 37.24 -6.22 -8.50
N LEU A 824 38.22 -7.07 -8.85
CA LEU A 824 37.95 -8.38 -9.45
C LEU A 824 37.06 -9.24 -8.53
N ASN A 825 37.35 -9.26 -7.24
CA ASN A 825 36.59 -9.99 -6.23
C ASN A 825 35.20 -9.40 -5.98
N GLN A 826 35.03 -8.09 -6.13
CA GLN A 826 33.72 -7.44 -6.05
C GLN A 826 32.81 -7.84 -7.21
N ILE A 827 33.35 -7.92 -8.43
CA ILE A 827 32.56 -8.21 -9.63
C ILE A 827 32.32 -9.72 -9.84
N VAL A 828 33.36 -10.54 -9.67
CA VAL A 828 33.31 -11.99 -9.94
C VAL A 828 33.17 -12.80 -8.65
N GLY A 829 33.86 -12.39 -7.59
CA GLY A 829 33.99 -13.17 -6.36
C GLY A 829 34.94 -14.36 -6.54
N ILE A 830 36.17 -14.26 -6.02
CA ILE A 830 37.15 -15.34 -6.15
C ILE A 830 36.68 -16.64 -5.48
N SER A 831 35.78 -16.52 -4.48
CA SER A 831 35.15 -17.66 -3.81
C SER A 831 34.34 -18.56 -4.73
N PHE A 832 33.96 -18.10 -5.93
CA PHE A 832 33.26 -18.91 -6.92
C PHE A 832 34.06 -20.17 -7.31
N TYR A 833 35.39 -20.07 -7.29
CA TYR A 833 36.32 -21.16 -7.62
C TYR A 833 36.86 -21.91 -6.40
N SER A 834 36.32 -21.64 -5.21
CA SER A 834 36.69 -22.38 -3.99
C SER A 834 35.97 -23.72 -3.93
N ASP A 835 36.57 -24.69 -3.24
CA ASP A 835 36.05 -26.06 -3.11
C ASP A 835 34.62 -26.07 -2.56
N ILE A 836 34.32 -25.23 -1.56
CA ILE A 836 32.99 -25.13 -0.95
C ILE A 836 31.93 -24.68 -1.96
N THR A 837 32.25 -23.68 -2.79
CA THR A 837 31.29 -23.17 -3.78
C THR A 837 31.12 -24.15 -4.93
N ILE A 838 32.21 -24.75 -5.42
CA ILE A 838 32.17 -25.77 -6.46
C ILE A 838 31.32 -26.95 -5.99
N ASP A 839 31.58 -27.50 -4.80
CA ASP A 839 30.82 -28.62 -4.23
C ASP A 839 29.33 -28.31 -4.13
N ARG A 840 28.99 -27.10 -3.67
CA ARG A 840 27.60 -26.62 -3.59
C ARG A 840 26.93 -26.53 -4.96
N LEU A 841 27.68 -26.21 -6.02
CA LEU A 841 27.17 -26.00 -7.38
C LEU A 841 27.29 -27.25 -8.27
N LEU A 842 27.86 -28.37 -7.80
CA LEU A 842 27.94 -29.62 -8.57
C LEU A 842 26.59 -30.08 -9.17
N PRO A 843 25.45 -30.03 -8.44
CA PRO A 843 24.13 -30.24 -9.03
C PRO A 843 23.85 -29.37 -10.26
N SER A 844 24.25 -28.10 -10.22
CA SER A 844 23.99 -27.15 -11.30
C SER A 844 24.87 -27.44 -12.51
N TYR A 845 26.17 -27.66 -12.30
CA TYR A 845 27.07 -28.04 -13.37
C TYR A 845 26.63 -29.33 -14.05
N TYR A 846 26.15 -30.33 -13.29
CA TYR A 846 25.59 -31.55 -13.86
C TYR A 846 24.41 -31.25 -14.81
N GLN A 847 23.46 -30.43 -14.39
CA GLN A 847 22.28 -30.09 -15.21
C GLN A 847 22.64 -29.25 -16.44
N HIS A 848 23.53 -28.27 -16.28
CA HIS A 848 24.03 -27.45 -17.38
C HIS A 848 24.77 -28.27 -18.42
N MET A 849 25.67 -29.16 -18.01
CA MET A 849 26.42 -29.99 -18.96
C MET A 849 25.56 -31.07 -19.62
N LYS A 850 24.45 -31.50 -18.99
CA LYS A 850 23.61 -32.58 -19.49
C LYS A 850 22.42 -32.12 -20.33
N GLU A 851 21.72 -31.07 -19.91
CA GLU A 851 20.42 -30.69 -20.51
C GLU A 851 20.29 -29.19 -20.78
N LEU A 852 20.74 -28.33 -19.84
CA LEU A 852 20.42 -26.90 -19.89
C LEU A 852 21.36 -26.08 -20.78
N GLY A 853 22.63 -26.48 -20.90
CA GLY A 853 23.67 -25.66 -21.52
C GLY A 853 24.30 -24.64 -20.56
N TYR A 854 25.32 -23.91 -21.02
CA TYR A 854 26.00 -22.85 -20.27
C TYR A 854 26.66 -21.79 -21.18
N TYR A 855 27.31 -20.76 -20.61
CA TYR A 855 28.13 -19.80 -21.38
C TYR A 855 29.56 -20.32 -21.60
N GLY A 856 30.25 -19.74 -22.58
CA GLY A 856 31.68 -19.98 -22.87
C GLY A 856 32.57 -18.82 -22.39
N PHE A 857 33.88 -18.92 -22.62
CA PHE A 857 34.84 -17.90 -22.20
C PHE A 857 35.61 -17.33 -23.39
N ASP A 858 35.51 -16.02 -23.64
CA ASP A 858 36.29 -15.34 -24.68
C ASP A 858 37.75 -15.11 -24.21
N THR A 859 38.65 -15.93 -24.73
CA THR A 859 40.10 -15.83 -24.44
C THR A 859 40.81 -14.78 -25.30
N THR A 860 40.19 -14.31 -26.39
CA THR A 860 40.82 -13.43 -27.40
C THR A 860 41.50 -12.19 -26.80
N PRO A 861 40.91 -11.48 -25.82
CA PRO A 861 41.50 -10.24 -25.28
C PRO A 861 42.78 -10.44 -24.46
N VAL A 862 43.05 -11.67 -23.98
CA VAL A 862 44.13 -12.00 -23.03
C VAL A 862 44.91 -13.25 -23.41
N ALA A 863 44.73 -13.81 -24.62
CA ALA A 863 45.33 -15.09 -25.02
C ALA A 863 46.86 -15.13 -24.90
N ASP A 864 47.53 -13.99 -25.08
CA ASP A 864 48.98 -13.81 -24.93
C ASP A 864 49.46 -13.77 -23.47
N LEU A 865 48.55 -13.62 -22.51
CA LEU A 865 48.81 -13.48 -21.07
C LEU A 865 48.32 -14.66 -20.23
N LEU A 866 47.60 -15.62 -20.83
CA LEU A 866 47.20 -16.87 -20.17
C LEU A 866 48.40 -17.83 -20.11
N GLU A 867 48.63 -18.45 -18.96
CA GLU A 867 49.71 -19.42 -18.73
C GLU A 867 49.18 -20.84 -18.46
N ILE A 868 47.91 -21.00 -18.05
CA ILE A 868 47.37 -22.30 -17.62
C ILE A 868 46.06 -22.64 -18.34
N VAL A 869 45.09 -21.73 -18.34
CA VAL A 869 43.71 -21.93 -18.82
C VAL A 869 43.61 -21.55 -20.30
N HIS A 870 44.37 -22.22 -21.16
CA HIS A 870 44.36 -21.95 -22.61
C HIS A 870 43.09 -22.41 -23.34
N LYS A 871 42.35 -23.35 -22.75
CA LYS A 871 41.10 -23.92 -23.28
C LYS A 871 40.08 -24.02 -22.14
N PRO A 872 39.57 -22.88 -21.66
CA PRO A 872 38.61 -22.87 -20.56
C PRO A 872 37.36 -23.66 -20.91
N THR A 873 36.79 -24.37 -19.94
CA THR A 873 35.49 -25.03 -20.10
C THR A 873 34.80 -25.22 -18.76
N ASN A 874 33.48 -25.06 -18.73
CA ASN A 874 32.69 -25.25 -17.50
C ASN A 874 32.57 -26.72 -17.07
N SER A 875 32.82 -27.67 -17.97
CA SER A 875 32.91 -29.11 -17.62
C SER A 875 34.04 -29.40 -16.62
N PHE A 876 35.02 -28.50 -16.51
CA PHE A 876 36.09 -28.62 -15.53
C PHE A 876 35.58 -28.60 -14.08
N PHE A 877 34.48 -27.88 -13.81
CA PHE A 877 33.87 -27.77 -12.48
C PHE A 877 32.72 -28.76 -12.24
N ALA A 878 32.41 -29.59 -13.24
CA ALA A 878 31.33 -30.58 -13.16
C ALA A 878 31.73 -31.79 -12.31
N PRO A 879 30.74 -32.52 -11.74
CA PRO A 879 31.02 -33.76 -11.03
C PRO A 879 31.75 -34.77 -11.91
N GLN A 880 32.72 -35.45 -11.29
CA GLN A 880 33.55 -36.45 -11.96
C GLN A 880 32.90 -37.84 -11.89
N ASN A 881 33.24 -38.73 -12.83
CA ASN A 881 32.74 -40.11 -12.90
C ASN A 881 31.20 -40.24 -13.04
N VAL A 882 30.56 -39.26 -13.69
CA VAL A 882 29.13 -39.29 -14.01
C VAL A 882 28.92 -39.04 -15.50
N ASP A 883 27.77 -39.47 -16.02
CA ASP A 883 27.40 -39.24 -17.42
C ASP A 883 26.94 -37.80 -17.65
N LEU A 884 27.79 -37.03 -18.35
CA LEU A 884 27.56 -35.64 -18.76
C LEU A 884 27.28 -35.53 -20.27
N THR A 885 26.77 -36.59 -20.90
CA THR A 885 26.41 -36.52 -22.33
C THR A 885 25.31 -35.48 -22.54
N TYR A 886 25.66 -34.38 -23.22
CA TYR A 886 24.73 -33.28 -23.48
C TYR A 886 23.62 -33.70 -24.44
N ASN A 887 22.38 -33.37 -24.08
CA ASN A 887 21.21 -33.53 -24.93
C ASN A 887 20.89 -32.20 -25.64
N PRO A 888 21.27 -32.03 -26.93
CA PRO A 888 21.05 -30.78 -27.65
C PRO A 888 19.57 -30.52 -28.00
N ASN A 889 18.69 -31.51 -27.85
CA ASN A 889 17.28 -31.35 -28.19
C ASN A 889 16.44 -30.85 -27.02
N TYR A 890 16.89 -31.01 -25.77
CA TYR A 890 16.06 -30.73 -24.59
C TYR A 890 15.59 -29.27 -24.56
N MET A 891 16.52 -28.31 -24.53
CA MET A 891 16.16 -26.89 -24.51
C MET A 891 15.57 -26.39 -25.83
N LYS A 892 15.90 -27.04 -26.95
CA LYS A 892 15.28 -26.72 -28.24
C LYS A 892 13.78 -27.01 -28.22
N GLU A 893 13.36 -28.16 -27.70
CA GLU A 893 11.94 -28.50 -27.57
C GLU A 893 11.20 -27.51 -26.64
N VAL A 894 11.86 -27.07 -25.57
CA VAL A 894 11.33 -26.03 -24.67
C VAL A 894 11.15 -24.71 -25.42
N VAL A 895 12.17 -24.24 -26.15
CA VAL A 895 12.10 -23.00 -26.94
C VAL A 895 11.03 -23.08 -28.02
N ASP A 896 10.96 -24.18 -28.77
CA ASP A 896 9.96 -24.40 -29.81
C ASP A 896 8.55 -24.27 -29.23
N PHE A 897 8.30 -24.78 -28.02
CA PHE A 897 7.04 -24.57 -27.31
C PHE A 897 6.84 -23.10 -26.93
N LEU A 898 7.82 -22.46 -26.28
CA LEU A 898 7.68 -21.11 -25.75
C LEU A 898 7.45 -20.07 -26.84
N GLU A 899 8.09 -20.23 -28.00
CA GLU A 899 7.93 -19.31 -29.13
C GLU A 899 6.64 -19.55 -29.92
N SER A 900 6.10 -20.77 -29.93
CA SER A 900 4.93 -21.11 -30.76
C SER A 900 3.60 -21.27 -30.01
N LYS A 901 3.65 -21.61 -28.72
CA LYS A 901 2.49 -21.98 -27.87
C LYS A 901 2.56 -21.42 -26.45
N GLY A 902 3.60 -20.63 -26.13
CA GLY A 902 3.86 -20.10 -24.79
C GLY A 902 2.92 -18.96 -24.37
N ASP A 903 1.63 -19.25 -24.23
CA ASP A 903 0.63 -18.26 -23.82
C ASP A 903 0.67 -17.96 -22.32
N ASN A 904 0.31 -16.73 -21.99
CA ASN A 904 0.26 -16.12 -20.66
C ASN A 904 1.61 -16.14 -19.94
N ILE A 905 2.67 -15.76 -20.66
CA ILE A 905 4.02 -15.67 -20.11
C ILE A 905 4.48 -14.21 -20.11
N LEU A 906 4.86 -13.72 -18.93
CA LEU A 906 5.47 -12.41 -18.72
C LEU A 906 6.98 -12.57 -18.55
N TYR A 907 7.74 -12.24 -19.57
CA TYR A 907 9.19 -12.29 -19.55
C TYR A 907 9.79 -10.98 -19.03
N ILE A 908 10.60 -11.04 -17.97
CA ILE A 908 11.29 -9.87 -17.40
C ILE A 908 12.80 -10.03 -17.57
N TYR A 909 13.44 -9.11 -18.30
CA TYR A 909 14.89 -9.15 -18.56
C TYR A 909 15.56 -7.78 -18.38
N GLY A 910 16.87 -7.77 -18.16
CA GLY A 910 17.71 -6.58 -18.26
C GLY A 910 18.46 -6.53 -19.59
N GLU A 911 18.66 -5.34 -20.16
CA GLU A 911 19.40 -5.16 -21.42
C GLU A 911 20.89 -5.52 -21.30
N TYR A 912 21.52 -5.28 -20.15
CA TYR A 912 22.94 -5.58 -19.92
C TYR A 912 23.18 -6.96 -19.34
N ASP A 913 22.13 -7.64 -18.91
CA ASP A 913 22.23 -8.99 -18.39
C ASP A 913 22.76 -9.94 -19.48
N THR A 914 23.93 -10.52 -19.25
CA THR A 914 24.54 -11.49 -20.17
C THR A 914 23.68 -12.73 -20.36
N TRP A 915 22.92 -13.13 -19.33
CA TRP A 915 21.92 -14.19 -19.46
C TRP A 915 20.72 -13.77 -20.30
N GLY A 916 20.39 -12.48 -20.32
CA GLY A 916 19.37 -11.88 -21.18
C GLY A 916 19.68 -12.02 -22.67
N ALA A 917 20.95 -12.20 -23.06
CA ALA A 917 21.33 -12.53 -24.44
C ALA A 917 20.70 -13.85 -24.93
N CYS A 918 20.41 -14.76 -24.00
CA CYS A 918 19.79 -16.04 -24.25
C CYS A 918 18.26 -16.00 -24.07
N ALA A 919 17.66 -14.83 -23.86
CA ALA A 919 16.23 -14.69 -23.64
C ALA A 919 15.39 -15.20 -24.82
N VAL A 920 14.26 -15.84 -24.50
CA VAL A 920 13.24 -16.24 -25.48
C VAL A 920 12.66 -15.00 -26.18
N ASN A 921 12.41 -15.12 -27.48
CA ASN A 921 11.71 -14.10 -28.27
C ASN A 921 10.33 -14.66 -28.65
N PRO A 922 9.28 -14.38 -27.83
CA PRO A 922 7.96 -14.92 -28.11
C PRO A 922 7.45 -14.43 -29.48
N SER A 923 6.75 -15.29 -30.20
CA SER A 923 6.11 -14.94 -31.47
C SER A 923 4.91 -14.02 -31.24
N ASP A 924 4.61 -13.15 -32.21
CA ASP A 924 3.38 -12.33 -32.25
C ASP A 924 2.08 -13.16 -32.21
N LYS A 925 2.18 -14.49 -32.39
CA LYS A 925 1.05 -15.43 -32.29
C LYS A 925 0.76 -15.89 -30.86
N THR A 926 1.67 -15.65 -29.92
CA THR A 926 1.50 -16.04 -28.52
C THR A 926 0.97 -14.88 -27.70
N ASN A 927 0.12 -15.17 -26.72
CA ASN A 927 -0.32 -14.20 -25.71
C ASN A 927 0.77 -14.02 -24.65
N ALA A 928 1.90 -13.43 -25.03
CA ALA A 928 3.05 -13.22 -24.16
C ALA A 928 3.46 -11.74 -24.12
N LEU A 929 4.02 -11.31 -23.00
CA LEU A 929 4.56 -9.97 -22.82
C LEU A 929 6.04 -10.08 -22.45
N LYS A 930 6.92 -9.48 -23.26
CA LYS A 930 8.35 -9.39 -22.96
C LYS A 930 8.73 -7.96 -22.62
N MET A 931 9.33 -7.78 -21.45
CA MET A 931 9.79 -6.51 -20.91
C MET A 931 11.30 -6.58 -20.70
N VAL A 932 12.01 -5.64 -21.31
CA VAL A 932 13.48 -5.53 -21.21
C VAL A 932 13.82 -4.16 -20.62
N LEU A 933 14.41 -4.14 -19.43
CA LEU A 933 14.83 -2.91 -18.78
C LEU A 933 16.09 -2.37 -19.45
N LYS A 934 16.00 -1.17 -20.01
CA LYS A 934 17.14 -0.48 -20.63
C LYS A 934 18.26 -0.30 -19.60
N LYS A 935 19.48 -0.70 -19.97
CA LYS A 935 20.67 -0.79 -19.10
C LYS A 935 20.49 -1.65 -17.84
N GLY A 936 19.40 -2.41 -17.74
CA GLY A 936 19.11 -3.27 -16.61
C GLY A 936 20.05 -4.46 -16.55
N SER A 937 20.40 -4.89 -15.35
CA SER A 937 21.28 -6.04 -15.09
C SER A 937 20.48 -7.30 -14.75
N HIS A 938 21.13 -8.38 -14.32
CA HIS A 938 20.51 -9.60 -13.83
C HIS A 938 19.67 -9.39 -12.55
N ALA A 939 19.85 -8.25 -11.88
CA ALA A 939 19.01 -7.83 -10.77
C ALA A 939 17.63 -7.33 -11.22
N THR A 940 17.34 -7.23 -12.52
CA THR A 940 16.08 -6.65 -13.04
C THR A 940 14.84 -7.35 -12.48
N ARG A 941 13.91 -6.55 -11.94
CA ARG A 941 12.59 -6.93 -11.39
C ARG A 941 11.52 -5.98 -11.91
N ILE A 942 10.24 -6.29 -11.72
CA ILE A 942 9.16 -5.41 -12.20
C ILE A 942 9.32 -4.01 -11.58
N ARG A 943 9.64 -3.93 -10.28
CA ARG A 943 9.89 -2.64 -9.59
C ARG A 943 10.98 -1.75 -10.21
N HIS A 944 11.89 -2.29 -11.01
CA HIS A 944 12.97 -1.51 -11.63
C HIS A 944 12.54 -0.83 -12.95
N PHE A 945 11.40 -1.21 -13.51
CA PHE A 945 10.87 -0.61 -14.73
C PHE A 945 10.32 0.79 -14.48
N SER A 946 10.22 1.58 -15.56
CA SER A 946 9.47 2.83 -15.54
C SER A 946 8.04 2.58 -15.08
N VAL A 947 7.37 3.60 -14.54
CA VAL A 947 6.02 3.39 -14.03
C VAL A 947 5.02 3.11 -15.15
N GLU A 948 5.24 3.65 -16.34
CA GLU A 948 4.49 3.28 -17.54
C GLU A 948 4.62 1.77 -17.84
N ASP A 949 5.84 1.26 -17.84
CA ASP A 949 6.11 -0.16 -18.05
C ASP A 949 5.57 -1.05 -16.92
N GLN A 950 5.64 -0.59 -15.67
CA GLN A 950 5.03 -1.27 -14.53
C GLN A 950 3.50 -1.33 -14.66
N ILE A 951 2.84 -0.24 -15.06
CA ILE A 951 1.40 -0.21 -15.32
C ILE A 951 1.06 -1.21 -16.43
N ARG A 952 1.84 -1.25 -17.51
CA ARG A 952 1.67 -2.21 -18.59
C ARG A 952 1.78 -3.66 -18.09
N ILE A 953 2.80 -3.95 -17.29
CA ILE A 953 3.02 -5.25 -16.66
C ILE A 953 1.83 -5.64 -15.76
N TYR A 954 1.45 -4.77 -14.83
CA TYR A 954 0.38 -5.05 -13.86
C TYR A 954 -0.98 -5.18 -14.53
N SER A 955 -1.25 -4.38 -15.57
CA SER A 955 -2.48 -4.49 -16.38
C SER A 955 -2.54 -5.84 -17.07
N GLN A 956 -1.44 -6.28 -17.69
CA GLN A 956 -1.39 -7.58 -18.34
C GLN A 956 -1.60 -8.75 -17.36
N LEU A 957 -0.97 -8.68 -16.18
CA LEU A 957 -1.15 -9.68 -15.12
C LEU A 957 -2.60 -9.68 -14.60
N LYS A 958 -3.20 -8.50 -14.39
CA LYS A 958 -4.59 -8.35 -14.00
C LYS A 958 -5.52 -8.99 -15.02
N ASP A 959 -5.27 -8.78 -16.31
CA ASP A 959 -6.09 -9.32 -17.39
C ASP A 959 -6.02 -10.86 -17.44
N TRP A 960 -4.83 -11.44 -17.31
CA TRP A 960 -4.68 -12.90 -17.32
C TRP A 960 -5.20 -13.57 -16.05
N LEU A 961 -5.09 -12.91 -14.89
CA LEU A 961 -5.48 -13.49 -13.60
C LEU A 961 -6.94 -13.18 -13.22
N GLY A 962 -7.54 -12.12 -13.77
CA GLY A 962 -8.88 -11.67 -13.36
C GLY A 962 -8.95 -11.19 -11.90
N VAL A 963 -7.81 -10.81 -11.32
CA VAL A 963 -7.69 -10.33 -9.92
C VAL A 963 -6.98 -9.00 -9.87
N LYS A 964 -7.21 -8.24 -8.79
CA LYS A 964 -6.49 -6.98 -8.56
C LYS A 964 -4.98 -7.25 -8.41
N VAL A 965 -4.17 -6.52 -9.16
CA VAL A 965 -2.71 -6.46 -9.02
C VAL A 965 -2.36 -5.07 -8.50
N GLU A 966 -1.75 -5.01 -7.34
CA GLU A 966 -1.35 -3.78 -6.64
C GLU A 966 0.13 -3.52 -6.89
N ALA A 967 0.51 -2.28 -7.20
CA ALA A 967 1.92 -1.92 -7.27
C ALA A 967 2.59 -2.16 -5.91
N LEU A 968 3.81 -2.71 -5.89
CA LEU A 968 4.58 -2.74 -4.65
C LEU A 968 4.92 -1.31 -4.25
N GLY A 969 4.56 -0.91 -3.03
CA GLY A 969 4.99 0.36 -2.41
C GLY A 969 6.50 0.48 -2.17
N ASP A 970 7.33 -0.33 -2.83
CA ASP A 970 8.80 -0.42 -2.65
C ASP A 970 9.58 0.66 -3.46
N LEU A 971 8.99 1.82 -3.73
CA LEU A 971 9.73 3.00 -4.23
C LEU A 971 10.37 3.83 -3.10
N CYS A 972 10.22 3.43 -1.82
CA CYS A 972 10.53 4.30 -0.68
C CYS A 972 11.43 3.73 0.45
N LEU A 973 11.97 2.52 0.36
CA LEU A 973 12.98 1.97 1.30
C LEU A 973 13.86 0.98 0.49
N GLU A 974 15.19 1.01 0.43
CA GLU A 974 16.20 1.18 1.48
C GLU A 974 17.49 1.84 0.93
N LYS A 975 18.13 2.66 1.78
CA LYS A 975 19.60 2.74 1.79
C LYS A 975 20.14 1.42 2.33
N GLU A 976 21.09 0.85 1.59
CA GLU A 976 22.18 -0.02 2.03
C GLU A 976 22.03 -0.71 3.40
N GLU A 977 21.77 -2.01 3.39
CA GLU A 977 22.41 -2.97 4.31
C GLU A 977 22.44 -4.37 3.65
N GLU A 978 23.63 -4.70 3.10
CA GLU A 978 24.26 -6.02 2.82
C GLU A 978 23.49 -7.07 1.97
N ILE A 979 24.04 -7.69 0.91
CA ILE A 979 25.39 -8.23 0.65
C ILE A 979 25.77 -8.03 -0.82
#